data_AF-A0AAX6MCC0-F1
#
_entry.id   AF-A0AAX6MCC0-F1
#
_cell.length_a   1.000
_cell.length_b   1.000
_cell.length_c   1.000
_cell.angle_alpha   90.00
_cell.angle_beta   90.00
_cell.angle_gamma   90.00
#
_symmetry.space_group_name_H-M   'P 1'
#
loop_
_entity.id
_entity.type
_entity.pdbx_description
1 polymer ?
#
loop_
_entity_poly.entity_id
_entity_poly.type
_entity_poly.pdbx_seq_one_letter_code
_entity_poly.pdbx_strand_id
1 'polypeptide(L)'
;MPKHEVDYSLYLVTDSTPAILGDADICSVVEAALKGGVTCVQYRDKTSDTGVLVSTGRKLHEITKKYKIPLLINDRIDVALAVGCEGVHIGQDDLDLPTARKILGEDAIVGVTVSNIAEAEAATKGGADYLGIGTVFATSTKENTKSIIGVEGLQEILLKIAAENWPVKTVCIGGINASNVSRVVWQSSGKGKSLDGVAVVSAIMAAKDPEAASKELLQLVKSPPAFAKSVVSAGQQKRSPQELLSLVPYIIKTVNSKKPLSHNMTNLVVQNFAANVALSVGASPIMANYGEEAKDLAKLGGALVINMGTVTPDGLTNYLKALKAYNDAGQPVVYDPVGAGATAVRRSAVKSILGGGYVDVLKGNQSEILSCVPGGSNIQQRGVDSESGNQNLQELGSAIKELARLRRHIVVMTGKTDLVTAGESVFAIENGHEYLGMVTGTGCCLGTTISAAIAAHPNDKLAATISAVLYYGIAAELAAERPDVKGPGTFVPAFIDELYNVRKATVKGDLEWLKRAKVTVTGQKFARFSTMADKPQRHFQRPAVFVCDMQEKFRSAIWKFDLILRTTQKVLRAAKILDVPIIVTTQNGTKLGPTVSELQELTADAVVNADKTAFSMLRVPEIAARFPRADPTGAAGPLPSEVAIVGIETHICVTQTALDLLERGHKVYVLADGVSSCNEMDARVAFARLRAAGAVITTSESWLYECMGDAGIPQFRDVAKLVKETGPGMKEVLKGLISNL
;
A
#
# COMPACT_ATOMS: atom_id res chain seq x y z
N MET A 1 25.91 28.78 15.59
CA MET A 1 24.81 27.81 15.73
C MET A 1 25.44 26.43 15.85
N PRO A 2 25.00 25.57 16.79
CA PRO A 2 25.46 24.18 16.87
C PRO A 2 25.12 23.40 15.60
N LYS A 3 26.05 22.57 15.11
CA LYS A 3 25.91 21.81 13.85
C LYS A 3 24.66 20.94 13.76
N HIS A 4 24.25 20.35 14.88
CA HIS A 4 23.11 19.45 14.95
C HIS A 4 21.75 20.17 14.91
N GLU A 5 21.73 21.49 15.12
CA GLU A 5 20.51 22.32 15.09
C GLU A 5 20.22 22.90 13.70
N VAL A 6 21.10 22.69 12.71
CA VAL A 6 20.95 23.27 11.38
C VAL A 6 19.76 22.62 10.65
N ASP A 7 18.79 23.46 10.27
CA ASP A 7 17.65 23.06 9.45
C ASP A 7 17.99 23.19 7.95
N TYR A 8 18.09 22.05 7.28
CA TYR A 8 18.40 21.98 5.86
C TYR A 8 17.16 21.98 4.95
N SER A 9 15.94 22.14 5.49
CA SER A 9 14.67 22.01 4.78
C SER A 9 14.63 22.72 3.43
N LEU A 10 14.99 24.01 3.40
CA LEU A 10 15.10 24.79 2.18
C LEU A 10 16.43 25.55 2.18
N TYR A 11 17.36 25.03 1.38
CA TYR A 11 18.73 25.52 1.29
C TYR A 11 18.91 26.37 0.02
N LEU A 12 19.11 27.68 0.19
CA LEU A 12 19.40 28.58 -0.91
C LEU A 12 20.90 28.58 -1.21
N VAL A 13 21.24 28.31 -2.47
CA VAL A 13 22.58 28.56 -3.01
C VAL A 13 22.49 29.78 -3.92
N THR A 14 23.31 30.80 -3.67
CA THR A 14 23.27 32.03 -4.48
C THR A 14 23.96 31.83 -5.82
N ASP A 15 23.65 32.73 -6.77
CA ASP A 15 24.41 32.88 -7.99
C ASP A 15 24.42 34.37 -8.37
N SER A 16 25.60 34.98 -8.42
CA SER A 16 25.77 36.41 -8.72
C SER A 16 25.80 36.72 -10.21
N THR A 17 25.68 35.71 -11.10
CA THR A 17 25.82 35.94 -12.54
C THR A 17 24.61 36.73 -13.09
N PRO A 18 24.83 37.62 -14.07
CA PRO A 18 23.74 38.35 -14.71
C PRO A 18 22.67 37.44 -15.33
N ALA A 19 23.03 36.21 -15.73
CA ALA A 19 22.10 35.25 -16.31
C ALA A 19 21.02 34.75 -15.31
N ILE A 20 21.33 34.75 -14.01
CA ILE A 20 20.42 34.29 -12.96
C ILE A 20 19.89 35.46 -12.13
N LEU A 21 20.78 36.33 -11.65
CA LEU A 21 20.43 37.45 -10.78
C LEU A 21 19.86 38.64 -11.55
N GLY A 22 20.23 38.79 -12.83
CA GLY A 22 19.94 40.00 -13.60
C GLY A 22 20.59 41.23 -12.95
N ASP A 23 19.81 42.31 -12.84
CA ASP A 23 20.23 43.57 -12.21
C ASP A 23 19.84 43.65 -10.72
N ALA A 24 19.34 42.55 -10.14
CA ALA A 24 18.90 42.54 -8.75
C ALA A 24 20.08 42.57 -7.77
N ASP A 25 19.87 43.18 -6.60
CA ASP A 25 20.84 43.11 -5.51
C ASP A 25 20.72 41.75 -4.78
N ILE A 26 21.84 41.03 -4.70
CA ILE A 26 21.92 39.70 -4.06
C ILE A 26 21.47 39.74 -2.60
N CYS A 27 21.79 40.81 -1.86
CA CYS A 27 21.41 40.94 -0.45
C CYS A 27 19.89 41.06 -0.30
N SER A 28 19.26 41.86 -1.15
CA SER A 28 17.81 42.04 -1.19
C SER A 28 17.07 40.75 -1.55
N VAL A 29 17.58 39.99 -2.54
CA VAL A 29 17.01 38.69 -2.93
C VAL A 29 17.13 37.66 -1.80
N VAL A 30 18.29 37.57 -1.16
CA VAL A 30 18.50 36.67 -0.02
C VAL A 30 17.59 37.05 1.16
N GLU A 31 17.46 38.34 1.49
CA GLU A 31 16.57 38.78 2.56
C GLU A 31 15.09 38.44 2.28
N ALA A 32 14.63 38.64 1.04
CA ALA A 32 13.28 38.23 0.63
C ALA A 32 13.09 36.70 0.74
N ALA A 33 14.08 35.92 0.33
CA ALA A 33 14.03 34.46 0.43
C ALA A 33 14.00 33.96 1.89
N LEU A 34 14.73 34.63 2.80
CA LEU A 34 14.70 34.34 4.24
C LEU A 34 13.31 34.61 4.84
N LYS A 35 12.63 35.71 4.46
CA LYS A 35 11.24 35.98 4.85
C LYS A 35 10.27 34.90 4.35
N GLY A 36 10.56 34.34 3.17
CA GLY A 36 9.80 33.24 2.59
C GLY A 36 10.08 31.86 3.22
N GLY A 37 11.05 31.76 4.12
CA GLY A 37 11.31 30.53 4.90
C GLY A 37 12.49 29.69 4.42
N VAL A 38 13.45 30.25 3.68
CA VAL A 38 14.78 29.63 3.54
C VAL A 38 15.38 29.37 4.92
N THR A 39 16.03 28.21 5.12
CA THR A 39 16.55 27.76 6.42
C THR A 39 18.07 27.63 6.46
N CYS A 40 18.74 27.68 5.29
CA CYS A 40 20.19 27.69 5.15
C CYS A 40 20.57 28.49 3.89
N VAL A 41 21.65 29.27 3.95
CA VAL A 41 22.13 30.06 2.80
C VAL A 41 23.59 29.72 2.52
N GLN A 42 23.91 29.47 1.25
CA GLN A 42 25.27 29.35 0.75
C GLN A 42 25.56 30.47 -0.23
N TYR A 43 26.58 31.26 0.09
CA TYR A 43 27.11 32.24 -0.84
C TYR A 43 28.11 31.57 -1.78
N ARG A 44 27.74 31.56 -3.06
CA ARG A 44 28.54 31.06 -4.18
C ARG A 44 28.76 32.17 -5.19
N ASP A 45 30.03 32.49 -5.39
CA ASP A 45 30.52 33.43 -6.39
C ASP A 45 31.87 32.91 -6.91
N LYS A 46 31.95 32.66 -8.22
CA LYS A 46 33.16 32.10 -8.87
C LYS A 46 33.97 33.13 -9.64
N THR A 47 33.46 34.34 -9.77
CA THR A 47 33.99 35.35 -10.70
C THR A 47 34.53 36.58 -9.98
N SER A 48 34.00 36.92 -8.81
CA SER A 48 34.39 38.11 -8.07
C SER A 48 35.76 37.97 -7.40
N ASP A 49 36.48 39.08 -7.31
CA ASP A 49 37.73 39.15 -6.54
C ASP A 49 37.49 38.86 -5.05
N THR A 50 38.48 38.26 -4.41
CA THR A 50 38.40 37.83 -2.99
C THR A 50 37.96 38.96 -2.06
N GLY A 51 38.43 40.20 -2.26
CA GLY A 51 38.03 41.34 -1.43
C GLY A 51 36.54 41.68 -1.55
N VAL A 52 36.00 41.62 -2.76
CA VAL A 52 34.56 41.81 -3.02
C VAL A 52 33.77 40.67 -2.37
N LEU A 53 34.23 39.43 -2.54
CA LEU A 53 33.59 38.23 -1.99
C LEU A 53 33.49 38.29 -0.45
N VAL A 54 34.56 38.70 0.23
CA VAL A 54 34.54 38.91 1.70
C VAL A 54 33.58 40.03 2.09
N SER A 55 33.60 41.15 1.37
CA SER A 55 32.74 42.30 1.69
C SER A 55 31.25 41.97 1.53
N THR A 56 30.88 41.26 0.46
CA THR A 56 29.51 40.78 0.21
C THR A 56 29.13 39.68 1.20
N GLY A 57 30.04 38.74 1.48
CA GLY A 57 29.84 37.70 2.48
C GLY A 57 29.53 38.26 3.87
N ARG A 58 30.18 39.34 4.30
CA ARG A 58 29.88 40.02 5.57
C ARG A 58 28.47 40.63 5.58
N LYS A 59 28.06 41.30 4.51
CA LYS A 59 26.69 41.84 4.38
C LYS A 59 25.63 40.74 4.44
N LEU A 60 25.85 39.64 3.71
CA LEU A 60 24.96 38.48 3.74
C LEU A 60 24.92 37.86 5.15
N HIS A 61 26.05 37.76 5.85
CA HIS A 61 26.10 37.21 7.21
C HIS A 61 25.34 38.05 8.21
N GLU A 62 25.44 39.38 8.12
CA GLU A 62 24.65 40.31 8.93
C GLU A 62 23.14 40.11 8.71
N ILE A 63 22.73 39.88 7.46
CA ILE A 63 21.33 39.60 7.12
C ILE A 63 20.91 38.25 7.72
N THR A 64 21.62 37.16 7.42
CA THR A 64 21.22 35.81 7.88
C THR A 64 21.20 35.69 9.41
N LYS A 65 22.11 36.37 10.11
CA LYS A 65 22.13 36.47 11.58
C LYS A 65 20.84 37.04 12.16
N LYS A 66 20.22 38.03 11.54
CA LYS A 66 18.93 38.62 12.00
C LYS A 66 17.83 37.56 12.05
N TYR A 67 17.86 36.61 11.12
CA TYR A 67 16.90 35.51 11.02
C TYR A 67 17.38 34.22 11.72
N LYS A 68 18.56 34.25 12.37
CA LYS A 68 19.19 33.09 13.01
C LYS A 68 19.42 31.91 12.05
N ILE A 69 19.82 32.20 10.82
CA ILE A 69 20.06 31.21 9.77
C ILE A 69 21.56 31.17 9.44
N PRO A 70 22.17 29.98 9.26
CA PRO A 70 23.59 29.89 8.97
C PRO A 70 23.91 30.38 7.55
N LEU A 71 25.08 31.01 7.42
CA LEU A 71 25.70 31.31 6.13
C LEU A 71 26.89 30.36 5.90
N LEU A 72 26.90 29.70 4.75
CA LEU A 72 28.01 28.87 4.28
C LEU A 72 28.70 29.52 3.08
N ILE A 73 30.01 29.33 2.96
CA ILE A 73 30.79 29.78 1.78
C ILE A 73 31.11 28.60 0.89
N ASN A 74 30.89 28.75 -0.41
CA ASN A 74 31.23 27.73 -1.40
C ASN A 74 32.73 27.73 -1.71
N ASP A 75 33.39 26.58 -1.60
CA ASP A 75 34.78 26.22 -1.95
C ASP A 75 35.90 26.97 -1.17
N ARG A 76 35.69 28.24 -0.79
CA ARG A 76 36.70 29.17 -0.27
C ARG A 76 36.76 29.25 1.25
N ILE A 77 37.60 28.42 1.86
CA ILE A 77 37.83 28.36 3.32
C ILE A 77 38.45 29.64 3.88
N ASP A 78 39.39 30.23 3.14
CA ASP A 78 40.02 31.51 3.48
C ASP A 78 38.98 32.64 3.62
N VAL A 79 38.00 32.67 2.72
CA VAL A 79 36.91 33.65 2.78
C VAL A 79 35.96 33.36 3.94
N ALA A 80 35.63 32.09 4.20
CA ALA A 80 34.81 31.72 5.35
C ALA A 80 35.40 32.20 6.69
N LEU A 81 36.72 32.03 6.85
CA LEU A 81 37.45 32.55 8.01
C LEU A 81 37.44 34.08 8.07
N ALA A 82 37.65 34.77 6.95
CA ALA A 82 37.69 36.24 6.89
C ALA A 82 36.32 36.90 7.13
N VAL A 83 35.22 36.21 6.78
CA VAL A 83 33.84 36.61 7.07
C VAL A 83 33.46 36.23 8.51
N GLY A 84 33.98 35.11 9.02
CA GLY A 84 33.61 34.56 10.33
C GLY A 84 32.23 33.90 10.33
N CYS A 85 31.85 33.26 9.22
CA CYS A 85 30.57 32.58 9.04
C CYS A 85 30.59 31.14 9.59
N GLU A 86 29.44 30.45 9.55
CA GLU A 86 29.25 29.18 10.25
C GLU A 86 29.94 27.98 9.57
N GLY A 87 30.32 28.08 8.30
CA GLY A 87 30.99 26.98 7.62
C GLY A 87 31.19 27.13 6.11
N VAL A 88 31.48 25.99 5.47
CA VAL A 88 31.73 25.90 4.03
C VAL A 88 31.01 24.72 3.38
N HIS A 89 30.96 24.74 2.06
CA HIS A 89 30.65 23.57 1.24
C HIS A 89 31.77 23.37 0.24
N ILE A 90 32.24 22.13 0.09
CA ILE A 90 33.35 21.77 -0.79
C ILE A 90 32.90 20.79 -1.87
N GLY A 91 33.37 21.02 -3.10
CA GLY A 91 33.24 20.12 -4.22
C GLY A 91 34.35 19.06 -4.26
N GLN A 92 34.28 18.19 -5.28
CA GLN A 92 35.23 17.09 -5.46
C GLN A 92 36.60 17.52 -5.99
N ASP A 93 36.68 18.68 -6.66
CA ASP A 93 37.91 19.22 -7.23
C ASP A 93 38.55 20.31 -6.32
N ASP A 94 38.00 20.52 -5.11
CA ASP A 94 38.43 21.55 -4.16
C ASP A 94 39.38 20.98 -3.08
N LEU A 95 39.68 21.77 -2.04
CA LEU A 95 40.49 21.31 -0.92
C LEU A 95 39.83 20.11 -0.22
N ASP A 96 40.61 19.08 0.07
CA ASP A 96 40.10 17.86 0.69
C ASP A 96 39.53 18.11 2.09
N LEU A 97 38.49 17.33 2.44
CA LEU A 97 37.77 17.43 3.71
C LEU A 97 38.70 17.34 4.95
N PRO A 98 39.64 16.38 5.04
CA PRO A 98 40.60 16.33 6.15
C PRO A 98 41.40 17.62 6.32
N THR A 99 41.88 18.22 5.24
CA THR A 99 42.62 19.49 5.30
C THR A 99 41.71 20.65 5.68
N ALA A 100 40.49 20.70 5.14
CA ALA A 100 39.49 21.71 5.52
C ALA A 100 39.18 21.69 7.02
N ARG A 101 39.07 20.48 7.61
CA ARG A 101 38.84 20.29 9.04
C ARG A 101 39.97 20.79 9.92
N LYS A 102 41.22 20.56 9.51
CA LYS A 102 42.39 21.08 10.24
C LYS A 102 42.40 22.61 10.32
N ILE A 103 41.88 23.28 9.29
CA ILE A 103 41.88 24.75 9.20
C ILE A 103 40.68 25.36 9.95
N LEU A 104 39.48 24.80 9.75
CA LEU A 104 38.22 25.34 10.28
C LEU A 104 37.89 24.84 11.71
N GLY A 105 38.56 23.78 12.16
CA GLY A 105 38.24 23.10 13.41
C GLY A 105 36.99 22.23 13.34
N GLU A 106 36.62 21.68 14.50
CA GLU A 106 35.52 20.73 14.64
C GLU A 106 34.14 21.38 14.75
N ASP A 107 34.05 22.69 15.01
CA ASP A 107 32.77 23.39 15.22
C ASP A 107 32.15 23.94 13.93
N ALA A 108 32.96 24.22 12.91
CA ALA A 108 32.48 24.75 11.63
C ALA A 108 31.69 23.71 10.84
N ILE A 109 30.62 24.10 10.17
CA ILE A 109 29.82 23.23 9.30
C ILE A 109 30.59 22.97 7.99
N VAL A 110 30.76 21.71 7.56
CA VAL A 110 31.30 21.37 6.23
C VAL A 110 30.36 20.42 5.51
N GLY A 111 29.85 20.88 4.38
CA GLY A 111 29.14 20.06 3.41
C GLY A 111 30.04 19.57 2.30
N VAL A 112 29.76 18.38 1.76
CA VAL A 112 30.51 17.82 0.63
C VAL A 112 29.57 17.47 -0.51
N THR A 113 29.90 17.87 -1.74
CA THR A 113 29.16 17.42 -2.94
C THR A 113 29.43 15.94 -3.20
N VAL A 114 28.40 15.14 -3.45
CA VAL A 114 28.53 13.71 -3.82
C VAL A 114 27.59 13.34 -4.96
N SER A 115 28.04 12.44 -5.83
CA SER A 115 27.31 11.96 -7.02
C SER A 115 27.17 10.43 -7.07
N ASN A 116 27.84 9.70 -6.18
CA ASN A 116 27.77 8.24 -6.13
C ASN A 116 28.00 7.72 -4.70
N ILE A 117 27.81 6.41 -4.52
CA ILE A 117 27.95 5.74 -3.22
C ILE A 117 29.37 5.85 -2.64
N ALA A 118 30.41 5.72 -3.48
CA ALA A 118 31.79 5.75 -3.02
C ALA A 118 32.17 7.12 -2.45
N GLU A 119 31.75 8.20 -3.13
CA GLU A 119 31.92 9.57 -2.65
C GLU A 119 31.13 9.83 -1.35
N ALA A 120 29.89 9.35 -1.25
CA ALA A 120 29.09 9.46 -0.03
C ALA A 120 29.74 8.76 1.16
N GLU A 121 30.32 7.57 0.94
CA GLU A 121 31.05 6.82 1.96
C GLU A 121 32.31 7.57 2.42
N ALA A 122 33.13 8.04 1.47
CA ALA A 122 34.35 8.76 1.75
C ALA A 122 34.08 10.07 2.52
N ALA A 123 33.09 10.85 2.08
CA ALA A 123 32.71 12.10 2.73
C ALA A 123 32.19 11.87 4.16
N THR A 124 31.36 10.85 4.36
CA THR A 124 30.83 10.50 5.69
C THR A 124 31.97 10.08 6.62
N LYS A 125 32.84 9.15 6.20
CA LYS A 125 33.97 8.68 6.99
C LYS A 125 34.98 9.79 7.30
N GLY A 126 35.11 10.77 6.41
CA GLY A 126 35.95 11.95 6.60
C GLY A 126 35.37 13.01 7.54
N GLY A 127 34.15 12.83 8.06
CA GLY A 127 33.53 13.77 9.02
C GLY A 127 32.77 14.92 8.38
N ALA A 128 32.15 14.72 7.20
CA ALA A 128 31.23 15.68 6.63
C ALA A 128 29.97 15.81 7.51
N ASP A 129 29.49 17.03 7.75
CA ASP A 129 28.28 17.26 8.55
C ASP A 129 27.01 17.03 7.72
N TYR A 130 27.09 17.31 6.41
CA TYR A 130 26.03 17.02 5.46
C TYR A 130 26.57 16.73 4.05
N LEU A 131 25.75 16.06 3.24
CA LEU A 131 26.06 15.75 1.84
C LEU A 131 25.12 16.53 0.91
N GLY A 132 25.70 17.22 -0.07
CA GLY A 132 24.99 17.77 -1.22
C GLY A 132 24.95 16.76 -2.36
N ILE A 133 23.85 16.02 -2.48
CA ILE A 133 23.70 14.93 -3.44
C ILE A 133 23.19 15.49 -4.78
N GLY A 134 23.96 15.33 -5.84
CA GLY A 134 23.57 15.85 -7.15
C GLY A 134 24.68 15.70 -8.20
N THR A 135 24.39 15.94 -9.47
CA THR A 135 23.25 16.74 -9.97
C THR A 135 22.03 15.86 -10.28
N VAL A 136 20.86 16.15 -9.70
CA VAL A 136 19.64 15.33 -9.89
C VAL A 136 19.08 15.46 -11.31
N PHE A 137 18.89 16.68 -11.81
CA PHE A 137 18.47 16.97 -13.19
C PHE A 137 19.43 17.95 -13.87
N ALA A 138 19.40 18.02 -15.21
CA ALA A 138 20.16 19.02 -15.95
C ALA A 138 19.84 20.45 -15.47
N THR A 139 20.86 21.31 -15.39
CA THR A 139 20.72 22.71 -14.95
C THR A 139 21.69 23.60 -15.71
N SER A 140 21.30 24.84 -15.98
CA SER A 140 22.16 25.87 -16.57
C SER A 140 23.13 26.51 -15.57
N THR A 141 22.95 26.28 -14.25
CA THR A 141 23.75 26.91 -13.19
C THR A 141 25.18 26.34 -13.05
N LYS A 142 25.43 25.14 -13.59
CA LYS A 142 26.77 24.52 -13.60
C LYS A 142 27.10 24.12 -15.05
N GLU A 143 28.11 24.76 -15.64
CA GLU A 143 28.61 24.46 -17.00
C GLU A 143 29.25 23.07 -17.11
N ASN A 144 29.61 22.45 -15.97
CA ASN A 144 30.35 21.19 -15.89
C ASN A 144 29.59 20.11 -15.08
N THR A 145 28.36 19.75 -15.48
CA THR A 145 27.63 18.63 -14.86
C THR A 145 28.23 17.29 -15.32
N LYS A 146 29.29 16.86 -14.65
CA LYS A 146 30.01 15.59 -14.92
C LYS A 146 29.12 14.34 -14.80
N SER A 147 28.00 14.38 -14.05
CA SER A 147 27.07 13.25 -13.90
C SER A 147 25.66 13.69 -13.48
N ILE A 148 24.63 13.38 -14.28
CA ILE A 148 23.22 13.52 -13.90
C ILE A 148 22.74 12.18 -13.36
N ILE A 149 22.39 12.15 -12.07
CA ILE A 149 22.12 10.89 -11.34
C ILE A 149 20.63 10.53 -11.28
N GLY A 150 19.73 11.49 -11.52
CA GLY A 150 18.29 11.29 -11.39
C GLY A 150 17.83 11.09 -9.95
N VAL A 151 16.54 10.76 -9.80
CA VAL A 151 15.93 10.42 -8.49
C VAL A 151 16.41 9.04 -8.02
N GLU A 152 16.81 8.20 -8.96
CA GLU A 152 17.28 6.83 -8.78
C GLU A 152 18.63 6.82 -8.06
N GLY A 153 19.64 7.50 -8.62
CA GLY A 153 20.96 7.58 -7.98
C GLY A 153 20.89 8.28 -6.62
N LEU A 154 19.97 9.25 -6.47
CA LEU A 154 19.69 9.88 -5.18
C LEU A 154 19.18 8.86 -4.15
N GLN A 155 18.21 8.03 -4.52
CA GLN A 155 17.65 7.01 -3.65
C GLN A 155 18.68 5.91 -3.31
N GLU A 156 19.50 5.49 -4.26
CA GLU A 156 20.57 4.50 -4.04
C GLU A 156 21.53 4.97 -2.93
N ILE A 157 21.96 6.24 -2.99
CA ILE A 157 22.80 6.84 -1.96
C ILE A 157 22.08 6.88 -0.60
N LEU A 158 20.82 7.31 -0.55
CA LEU A 158 20.04 7.37 0.69
C LEU A 158 19.82 5.98 1.33
N LEU A 159 19.55 4.96 0.51
CA LEU A 159 19.40 3.59 0.97
C LEU A 159 20.72 3.03 1.53
N LYS A 160 21.85 3.35 0.90
CA LYS A 160 23.17 2.96 1.41
C LYS A 160 23.48 3.64 2.75
N ILE A 161 23.20 4.94 2.87
CA ILE A 161 23.32 5.69 4.14
C ILE A 161 22.48 5.04 5.24
N ALA A 162 21.24 4.65 4.93
CA ALA A 162 20.35 3.99 5.88
C ALA A 162 20.86 2.60 6.30
N ALA A 163 21.35 1.81 5.34
CA ALA A 163 21.84 0.45 5.58
C ALA A 163 23.08 0.43 6.49
N GLU A 164 23.97 1.41 6.33
CA GLU A 164 25.21 1.53 7.12
C GLU A 164 25.04 2.42 8.36
N ASN A 165 23.85 2.98 8.59
CA ASN A 165 23.52 3.87 9.70
C ASN A 165 24.47 5.08 9.82
N TRP A 166 24.83 5.68 8.70
CA TRP A 166 25.72 6.83 8.67
C TRP A 166 25.04 8.09 9.23
N PRO A 167 25.60 8.75 10.28
CA PRO A 167 24.96 9.87 10.97
C PRO A 167 25.17 11.20 10.22
N VAL A 168 24.80 11.26 8.94
CA VAL A 168 25.02 12.43 8.08
C VAL A 168 23.70 13.00 7.55
N LYS A 169 23.63 14.33 7.46
CA LYS A 169 22.48 15.04 6.87
C LYS A 169 22.57 15.02 5.34
N THR A 170 21.44 15.02 4.65
CA THR A 170 21.42 14.95 3.18
C THR A 170 20.51 15.99 2.55
N VAL A 171 21.05 16.72 1.57
CA VAL A 171 20.29 17.64 0.71
C VAL A 171 20.50 17.25 -0.74
N CYS A 172 19.45 17.31 -1.56
CA CYS A 172 19.60 17.10 -3.00
C CYS A 172 19.78 18.44 -3.73
N ILE A 173 20.52 18.46 -4.84
CA ILE A 173 20.73 19.67 -5.66
C ILE A 173 20.74 19.35 -7.15
N GLY A 174 20.37 20.35 -7.96
CA GLY A 174 20.50 20.32 -9.42
C GLY A 174 19.17 20.17 -10.14
N GLY A 175 18.69 21.25 -10.75
CA GLY A 175 17.42 21.29 -11.49
C GLY A 175 16.16 21.10 -10.63
N ILE A 176 16.26 21.30 -9.32
CA ILE A 176 15.14 21.24 -8.38
C ILE A 176 14.34 22.56 -8.43
N ASN A 177 13.02 22.46 -8.52
CA ASN A 177 12.09 23.60 -8.56
C ASN A 177 10.66 23.19 -8.13
N ALA A 178 9.72 24.13 -8.09
CA ALA A 178 8.35 23.91 -7.64
C ALA A 178 7.61 22.79 -8.42
N SER A 179 7.96 22.57 -9.69
CA SER A 179 7.31 21.54 -10.52
C SER A 179 7.73 20.10 -10.19
N ASN A 180 8.86 19.91 -9.48
CA ASN A 180 9.42 18.57 -9.25
C ASN A 180 9.80 18.28 -7.78
N VAL A 181 9.94 19.29 -6.92
CA VAL A 181 10.50 19.13 -5.57
C VAL A 181 9.75 18.12 -4.71
N SER A 182 8.42 18.18 -4.68
CA SER A 182 7.58 17.26 -3.89
C SER A 182 7.72 15.81 -4.37
N ARG A 183 7.81 15.60 -5.69
CA ARG A 183 8.07 14.29 -6.30
C ARG A 183 9.46 13.77 -5.92
N VAL A 184 10.50 14.59 -6.02
CA VAL A 184 11.88 14.19 -5.71
C VAL A 184 12.00 13.76 -4.25
N VAL A 185 11.51 14.57 -3.31
CA VAL A 185 11.53 14.27 -1.88
C VAL A 185 10.77 12.97 -1.58
N TRP A 186 9.57 12.83 -2.16
CA TRP A 186 8.74 11.65 -1.93
C TRP A 186 9.31 10.37 -2.56
N GLN A 187 9.73 10.41 -3.82
CA GLN A 187 10.24 9.22 -4.53
C GLN A 187 11.59 8.75 -4.00
N SER A 188 12.51 9.68 -3.73
CA SER A 188 13.86 9.36 -3.24
C SER A 188 13.89 8.83 -1.82
N SER A 189 12.82 9.06 -1.03
CA SER A 189 12.72 8.53 0.33
C SER A 189 12.80 6.99 0.33
N GLY A 190 13.51 6.43 1.30
CA GLY A 190 13.68 5.00 1.49
C GLY A 190 13.31 4.55 2.91
N LYS A 191 13.32 3.24 3.16
CA LYS A 191 13.14 2.71 4.52
C LYS A 191 14.37 3.12 5.35
N GLY A 192 14.18 3.98 6.35
CA GLY A 192 15.23 4.37 7.30
C GLY A 192 15.96 5.68 6.96
N LYS A 193 15.80 6.25 5.75
CA LYS A 193 16.37 7.57 5.41
C LYS A 193 15.54 8.28 4.34
N SER A 194 15.33 9.57 4.57
CA SER A 194 14.79 10.55 3.63
C SER A 194 15.79 11.70 3.51
N LEU A 195 15.57 12.59 2.54
CA LEU A 195 16.29 13.86 2.49
C LEU A 195 15.97 14.70 3.74
N ASP A 196 17.00 15.34 4.28
CA ASP A 196 16.85 16.35 5.33
C ASP A 196 16.45 17.73 4.74
N GLY A 197 16.61 17.91 3.42
CA GLY A 197 16.01 19.02 2.68
C GLY A 197 16.49 19.12 1.24
N VAL A 198 16.28 20.29 0.61
CA VAL A 198 16.60 20.50 -0.80
C VAL A 198 17.37 21.80 -1.01
N ALA A 199 18.37 21.75 -1.90
CA ALA A 199 19.12 22.91 -2.30
C ALA A 199 18.66 23.42 -3.67
N VAL A 200 18.42 24.73 -3.76
CA VAL A 200 17.90 25.41 -4.95
C VAL A 200 18.72 26.67 -5.25
N VAL A 201 18.79 27.03 -6.54
CA VAL A 201 19.47 28.24 -7.01
C VAL A 201 18.50 29.12 -7.78
N SER A 202 18.32 28.86 -9.08
CA SER A 202 17.53 29.69 -9.99
C SER A 202 16.05 29.76 -9.62
N ALA A 203 15.50 28.73 -8.98
CA ALA A 203 14.11 28.71 -8.53
C ALA A 203 13.76 29.83 -7.54
N ILE A 204 14.76 30.39 -6.85
CA ILE A 204 14.61 31.55 -5.95
C ILE A 204 15.37 32.75 -6.51
N MET A 205 16.64 32.58 -6.90
CA MET A 205 17.50 33.70 -7.31
C MET A 205 17.01 34.41 -8.58
N ALA A 206 16.37 33.69 -9.51
CA ALA A 206 15.81 34.26 -10.74
C ALA A 206 14.29 34.50 -10.64
N ALA A 207 13.69 34.33 -9.46
CA ALA A 207 12.26 34.54 -9.27
C ALA A 207 11.94 36.04 -9.24
N LYS A 208 10.80 36.42 -9.85
CA LYS A 208 10.29 37.79 -9.76
C LYS A 208 9.92 38.19 -8.32
N ASP A 209 9.50 37.21 -7.53
CA ASP A 209 9.18 37.34 -6.10
C ASP A 209 9.87 36.20 -5.33
N PRO A 210 11.10 36.43 -4.82
CA PRO A 210 11.84 35.40 -4.08
C PRO A 210 11.16 34.97 -2.77
N GLU A 211 10.39 35.85 -2.13
CA GLU A 211 9.67 35.53 -0.90
C GLU A 211 8.55 34.53 -1.17
N ALA A 212 7.71 34.81 -2.16
CA ALA A 212 6.63 33.91 -2.57
C ALA A 212 7.17 32.57 -3.09
N ALA A 213 8.21 32.60 -3.91
CA ALA A 213 8.84 31.38 -4.44
C ALA A 213 9.42 30.49 -3.33
N SER A 214 10.09 31.10 -2.33
CA SER A 214 10.64 30.36 -1.19
C SER A 214 9.53 29.74 -0.33
N LYS A 215 8.45 30.48 -0.10
CA LYS A 215 7.28 30.00 0.66
C LYS A 215 6.60 28.81 -0.02
N GLU A 216 6.40 28.89 -1.33
CA GLU A 216 5.85 27.80 -2.13
C GLU A 216 6.76 26.56 -2.07
N LEU A 217 8.06 26.73 -2.29
CA LEU A 217 9.03 25.64 -2.26
C LEU A 217 9.07 24.95 -0.89
N LEU A 218 9.12 25.71 0.21
CA LEU A 218 9.12 25.14 1.55
C LEU A 218 7.84 24.34 1.83
N GLN A 219 6.69 24.84 1.38
CA GLN A 219 5.43 24.11 1.49
C GLN A 219 5.47 22.80 0.68
N LEU A 220 5.98 22.83 -0.55
CA LEU A 220 6.08 21.65 -1.42
C LEU A 220 7.09 20.61 -0.92
N VAL A 221 8.19 21.03 -0.30
CA VAL A 221 9.16 20.12 0.35
C VAL A 221 8.49 19.32 1.46
N LYS A 222 7.58 19.95 2.22
CA LYS A 222 6.88 19.33 3.36
C LYS A 222 5.60 18.59 2.97
N SER A 223 5.14 18.75 1.74
CA SER A 223 3.85 18.21 1.27
C SER A 223 4.06 17.03 0.31
N PRO A 224 3.41 15.87 0.54
CA PRO A 224 3.45 14.79 -0.43
C PRO A 224 2.75 15.23 -1.73
N PRO A 225 3.23 14.77 -2.90
CA PRO A 225 2.60 15.10 -4.18
C PRO A 225 1.19 14.49 -4.26
N ALA A 226 0.32 15.05 -5.12
CA ALA A 226 -1.09 14.65 -5.19
C ALA A 226 -1.29 13.14 -5.46
N PHE A 227 -0.45 12.55 -6.31
CA PHE A 227 -0.48 11.12 -6.64
C PHE A 227 -0.01 10.18 -5.50
N ALA A 228 0.64 10.70 -4.45
CA ALA A 228 1.16 9.91 -3.32
C ALA A 228 0.08 9.50 -2.30
N LYS A 229 -1.17 9.93 -2.44
CA LYS A 229 -2.25 9.62 -1.49
C LYS A 229 -2.74 8.17 -1.55
N SER A 230 -2.32 7.41 -2.56
CA SER A 230 -2.93 6.13 -2.94
C SER A 230 -1.86 5.04 -3.15
N VAL A 231 -0.88 4.99 -2.25
CA VAL A 231 0.29 4.11 -2.35
C VAL A 231 -0.04 2.74 -1.78
N VAL A 232 0.52 1.70 -2.41
CA VAL A 232 0.35 0.31 -1.98
C VAL A 232 1.07 0.07 -0.64
N SER A 233 0.30 -0.17 0.41
CA SER A 233 0.78 -0.48 1.76
C SER A 233 1.43 -1.87 1.86
N ALA A 234 2.30 -2.07 2.85
CA ALA A 234 2.94 -3.37 3.08
C ALA A 234 1.93 -4.50 3.35
N GLY A 235 0.78 -4.20 3.98
CA GLY A 235 -0.30 -5.17 4.19
C GLY A 235 -0.94 -5.62 2.87
N GLN A 236 -1.22 -4.68 1.97
CA GLN A 236 -1.77 -4.98 0.63
C GLN A 236 -0.85 -5.88 -0.19
N GLN A 237 0.47 -5.72 -0.05
CA GLN A 237 1.46 -6.53 -0.77
C GLN A 237 1.65 -7.94 -0.18
N LYS A 238 1.26 -8.17 1.07
CA LYS A 238 1.41 -9.47 1.75
C LYS A 238 0.17 -10.36 1.70
N ARG A 239 -0.88 -9.91 1.00
CA ARG A 239 -2.11 -10.68 0.85
C ARG A 239 -1.84 -12.03 0.20
N SER A 240 -2.55 -13.03 0.71
CA SER A 240 -2.67 -14.33 0.07
C SER A 240 -3.38 -14.20 -1.28
N PRO A 241 -3.14 -15.14 -2.22
CA PRO A 241 -3.90 -15.21 -3.47
C PRO A 241 -5.42 -15.25 -3.25
N GLN A 242 -5.89 -15.91 -2.18
CA GLN A 242 -7.32 -16.01 -1.85
C GLN A 242 -7.93 -14.65 -1.48
N GLU A 243 -7.22 -13.84 -0.67
CA GLU A 243 -7.66 -12.49 -0.34
C GLU A 243 -7.68 -11.56 -1.56
N LEU A 244 -6.77 -11.76 -2.52
CA LEU A 244 -6.79 -11.01 -3.77
C LEU A 244 -7.98 -11.41 -4.64
N LEU A 245 -8.24 -12.72 -4.76
CA LEU A 245 -9.34 -13.25 -5.56
C LEU A 245 -10.71 -12.81 -5.04
N SER A 246 -10.89 -12.65 -3.73
CA SER A 246 -12.15 -12.15 -3.17
C SER A 246 -12.44 -10.68 -3.54
N LEU A 247 -11.41 -9.90 -3.89
CA LEU A 247 -11.54 -8.51 -4.33
C LEU A 247 -11.89 -8.38 -5.82
N VAL A 248 -11.58 -9.38 -6.64
CA VAL A 248 -11.77 -9.34 -8.11
C VAL A 248 -13.22 -9.00 -8.51
N PRO A 249 -14.26 -9.68 -7.98
CA PRO A 249 -15.64 -9.37 -8.35
C PRO A 249 -16.07 -7.95 -7.97
N TYR A 250 -15.62 -7.47 -6.80
CA TYR A 250 -15.90 -6.11 -6.33
C TYR A 250 -15.29 -5.06 -7.27
N ILE A 251 -14.05 -5.26 -7.69
CA ILE A 251 -13.35 -4.32 -8.57
C ILE A 251 -14.01 -4.27 -9.94
N ILE A 252 -14.36 -5.42 -10.54
CA ILE A 252 -15.08 -5.46 -11.83
C ILE A 252 -16.46 -4.78 -11.73
N LYS A 253 -17.21 -5.02 -10.64
CA LYS A 253 -18.49 -4.32 -10.38
C LYS A 253 -18.30 -2.80 -10.24
N THR A 254 -17.20 -2.39 -9.61
CA THR A 254 -16.85 -0.97 -9.43
C THR A 254 -16.51 -0.32 -10.77
N VAL A 255 -15.76 -0.99 -11.65
CA VAL A 255 -15.51 -0.51 -13.02
C VAL A 255 -16.82 -0.34 -13.78
N ASN A 256 -17.70 -1.35 -13.76
CA ASN A 256 -18.98 -1.30 -14.47
C ASN A 256 -19.91 -0.18 -13.97
N SER A 257 -19.92 0.11 -12.66
CA SER A 257 -20.78 1.14 -12.07
C SER A 257 -20.22 2.55 -12.26
N LYS A 258 -18.92 2.76 -12.02
CA LYS A 258 -18.28 4.08 -12.12
C LYS A 258 -18.02 4.51 -13.57
N LYS A 259 -17.88 3.57 -14.49
CA LYS A 259 -17.51 3.81 -15.90
C LYS A 259 -16.31 4.76 -16.03
N PRO A 260 -15.16 4.42 -15.44
CA PRO A 260 -14.01 5.33 -15.39
C PRO A 260 -13.55 5.72 -16.79
N LEU A 261 -13.10 6.97 -16.94
CA LEU A 261 -12.43 7.42 -18.15
C LEU A 261 -11.08 6.69 -18.30
N SER A 262 -10.84 6.14 -19.48
CA SER A 262 -9.56 5.54 -19.87
C SER A 262 -8.98 6.38 -21.01
N HIS A 263 -8.08 7.29 -20.66
CA HIS A 263 -7.39 8.15 -21.61
C HIS A 263 -6.18 7.41 -22.17
N ASN A 264 -6.26 7.00 -23.43
CA ASN A 264 -5.23 6.19 -24.08
C ASN A 264 -4.44 7.05 -25.05
N MET A 265 -3.23 7.42 -24.66
CA MET A 265 -2.21 7.99 -25.54
C MET A 265 -1.40 6.85 -26.15
N THR A 266 -1.91 6.29 -27.24
CA THR A 266 -1.37 5.07 -27.85
C THR A 266 -1.19 5.19 -29.36
N ASN A 267 -0.47 4.22 -29.92
CA ASN A 267 -0.16 4.14 -31.34
C ASN A 267 -1.38 3.79 -32.20
N LEU A 268 -1.35 4.19 -33.47
CA LEU A 268 -2.46 4.05 -34.41
C LEU A 268 -2.92 2.60 -34.63
N VAL A 269 -2.02 1.62 -34.50
CA VAL A 269 -2.32 0.20 -34.75
C VAL A 269 -3.33 -0.33 -33.73
N VAL A 270 -3.30 0.17 -32.49
CA VAL A 270 -4.06 -0.41 -31.38
C VAL A 270 -5.22 0.46 -30.90
N GLN A 271 -5.38 1.69 -31.40
CA GLN A 271 -6.41 2.63 -30.91
C GLN A 271 -7.83 2.06 -30.97
N ASN A 272 -8.24 1.53 -32.13
CA ASN A 272 -9.57 0.93 -32.29
C ASN A 272 -9.76 -0.27 -31.35
N PHE A 273 -8.73 -1.11 -31.22
CA PHE A 273 -8.81 -2.29 -30.37
C PHE A 273 -8.89 -1.91 -28.88
N ALA A 274 -8.05 -0.97 -28.44
CA ALA A 274 -8.07 -0.43 -27.08
C ALA A 274 -9.42 0.23 -26.74
N ALA A 275 -10.05 0.95 -27.69
CA ALA A 275 -11.37 1.53 -27.50
C ALA A 275 -12.43 0.45 -27.22
N ASN A 276 -12.46 -0.61 -28.05
CA ASN A 276 -13.40 -1.70 -27.88
C ASN A 276 -13.16 -2.51 -26.61
N VAL A 277 -11.90 -2.73 -26.23
CA VAL A 277 -11.54 -3.35 -24.96
C VAL A 277 -12.04 -2.49 -23.79
N ALA A 278 -11.77 -1.18 -23.79
CA ALA A 278 -12.25 -0.27 -22.73
C ALA A 278 -13.78 -0.36 -22.54
N LEU A 279 -14.55 -0.30 -23.64
CA LEU A 279 -16.01 -0.40 -23.59
C LEU A 279 -16.48 -1.76 -23.05
N SER A 280 -15.81 -2.84 -23.45
CA SER A 280 -16.14 -4.21 -23.06
C SER A 280 -15.87 -4.46 -21.58
N VAL A 281 -14.77 -3.91 -21.04
CA VAL A 281 -14.47 -3.96 -19.61
C VAL A 281 -15.31 -2.98 -18.77
N GLY A 282 -16.00 -2.03 -19.40
CA GLY A 282 -16.92 -1.09 -18.74
C GLY A 282 -16.34 0.28 -18.44
N ALA A 283 -15.20 0.63 -19.01
CA ALA A 283 -14.65 1.98 -19.01
C ALA A 283 -15.18 2.82 -20.19
N SER A 284 -14.93 4.12 -20.13
CA SER A 284 -15.18 5.05 -21.23
C SER A 284 -13.85 5.44 -21.88
N PRO A 285 -13.55 4.99 -23.11
CA PRO A 285 -12.28 5.34 -23.76
C PRO A 285 -12.25 6.77 -24.29
N ILE A 286 -11.08 7.39 -24.28
CA ILE A 286 -10.73 8.54 -25.12
C ILE A 286 -9.33 8.35 -25.72
N MET A 287 -9.17 8.58 -27.02
CA MET A 287 -7.94 8.34 -27.78
C MET A 287 -7.23 9.66 -28.15
N ALA A 288 -7.10 10.57 -27.18
CA ALA A 288 -6.52 11.90 -27.39
C ALA A 288 -5.00 11.89 -27.18
N ASN A 289 -4.21 12.08 -28.24
CA ASN A 289 -2.75 12.16 -28.16
C ASN A 289 -2.22 13.59 -27.94
N TYR A 290 -3.09 14.60 -27.92
CA TYR A 290 -2.69 15.99 -27.71
C TYR A 290 -2.56 16.29 -26.22
N GLY A 291 -1.35 16.61 -25.77
CA GLY A 291 -1.03 16.74 -24.35
C GLY A 291 -1.68 17.94 -23.66
N GLU A 292 -2.08 18.97 -24.41
CA GLU A 292 -2.74 20.16 -23.84
C GLU A 292 -4.16 19.85 -23.33
N GLU A 293 -4.87 18.92 -23.97
CA GLU A 293 -6.21 18.49 -23.53
C GLU A 293 -6.15 17.65 -22.24
N ALA A 294 -4.98 17.07 -21.92
CA ALA A 294 -4.84 16.15 -20.79
C ALA A 294 -5.19 16.79 -19.44
N LYS A 295 -5.01 18.11 -19.29
CA LYS A 295 -5.40 18.83 -18.07
C LYS A 295 -6.90 18.82 -17.83
N ASP A 296 -7.70 18.92 -18.90
CA ASP A 296 -9.15 18.89 -18.78
C ASP A 296 -9.66 17.46 -18.63
N LEU A 297 -9.05 16.50 -19.33
CA LEU A 297 -9.35 15.09 -19.18
C LEU A 297 -9.03 14.56 -17.78
N ALA A 298 -7.91 14.96 -17.18
CA ALA A 298 -7.56 14.56 -15.82
C ALA A 298 -8.57 15.03 -14.77
N LYS A 299 -9.25 16.18 -14.98
CA LYS A 299 -10.31 16.67 -14.07
C LYS A 299 -11.59 15.84 -14.12
N LEU A 300 -11.86 15.15 -15.23
CA LEU A 300 -12.99 14.24 -15.36
C LEU A 300 -12.79 12.95 -14.53
N GLY A 301 -11.61 12.78 -13.94
CA GLY A 301 -11.19 11.55 -13.26
C GLY A 301 -10.82 10.46 -14.26
N GLY A 302 -10.34 9.32 -13.77
CA GLY A 302 -9.98 8.18 -14.61
C GLY A 302 -8.51 7.82 -14.52
N ALA A 303 -7.96 7.24 -15.57
CA ALA A 303 -6.54 6.89 -15.68
C ALA A 303 -5.98 7.23 -17.06
N LEU A 304 -4.70 7.59 -17.09
CA LEU A 304 -3.94 7.77 -18.30
C LEU A 304 -3.19 6.48 -18.65
N VAL A 305 -3.19 6.10 -19.93
CA VAL A 305 -2.34 5.07 -20.50
C VAL A 305 -1.40 5.75 -21.49
N ILE A 306 -0.10 5.69 -21.22
CA ILE A 306 0.95 6.12 -22.16
C ILE A 306 1.55 4.87 -22.78
N ASN A 307 1.44 4.75 -24.10
CA ASN A 307 2.05 3.67 -24.87
C ASN A 307 2.95 4.26 -25.95
N MET A 308 4.26 4.03 -25.86
CA MET A 308 5.24 4.64 -26.76
C MET A 308 5.49 3.85 -28.06
N GLY A 309 4.54 3.04 -28.52
CA GLY A 309 4.66 2.18 -29.70
C GLY A 309 5.19 2.89 -30.95
N THR A 310 4.78 4.14 -31.18
CA THR A 310 5.29 5.02 -32.25
C THR A 310 5.86 6.31 -31.67
N VAL A 311 7.06 6.23 -31.08
CA VAL A 311 7.72 7.39 -30.45
C VAL A 311 8.12 8.43 -31.50
N THR A 312 7.69 9.67 -31.30
CA THR A 312 8.09 10.86 -32.06
C THR A 312 8.49 11.97 -31.09
N PRO A 313 9.28 12.98 -31.50
CA PRO A 313 9.62 14.11 -30.64
C PRO A 313 8.38 14.84 -30.07
N ASP A 314 7.37 15.08 -30.92
CA ASP A 314 6.12 15.71 -30.50
C ASP A 314 5.31 14.78 -29.58
N GLY A 315 5.29 13.48 -29.88
CA GLY A 315 4.65 12.48 -29.03
C GLY A 315 5.24 12.47 -27.63
N LEU A 316 6.57 12.47 -27.51
CA LEU A 316 7.26 12.51 -26.21
C LEU A 316 6.90 13.78 -25.42
N THR A 317 6.88 14.93 -26.09
CA THR A 317 6.47 16.20 -25.48
C THR A 317 5.03 16.13 -24.96
N ASN A 318 4.11 15.57 -25.75
CA ASN A 318 2.71 15.39 -25.35
C ASN A 318 2.56 14.40 -24.19
N TYR A 319 3.31 13.30 -24.18
CA TYR A 319 3.31 12.34 -23.07
C TYR A 319 3.75 12.98 -21.76
N LEU A 320 4.79 13.83 -21.79
CA LEU A 320 5.26 14.53 -20.60
C LEU A 320 4.24 15.55 -20.09
N LYS A 321 3.56 16.28 -20.97
CA LYS A 321 2.47 17.20 -20.60
C LYS A 321 1.30 16.45 -19.95
N ALA A 322 0.88 15.34 -20.54
CA ALA A 322 -0.20 14.52 -20.00
C ALA A 322 0.18 13.86 -18.66
N LEU A 323 1.39 13.32 -18.56
CA LEU A 323 1.94 12.76 -17.33
C LEU A 323 1.89 13.78 -16.20
N LYS A 324 2.36 15.01 -16.47
CA LYS A 324 2.29 16.11 -15.51
C LYS A 324 0.85 16.44 -15.13
N ALA A 325 -0.05 16.56 -16.09
CA ALA A 325 -1.46 16.87 -15.83
C ALA A 325 -2.15 15.83 -14.92
N TYR A 326 -1.93 14.54 -15.17
CA TYR A 326 -2.50 13.46 -14.36
C TYR A 326 -1.86 13.39 -12.97
N ASN A 327 -0.54 13.57 -12.88
CA ASN A 327 0.17 13.64 -11.60
C ASN A 327 -0.31 14.82 -10.74
N ASP A 328 -0.46 16.01 -11.31
CA ASP A 328 -0.96 17.21 -10.61
C ASP A 328 -2.42 17.01 -10.13
N ALA A 329 -3.24 16.29 -10.91
CA ALA A 329 -4.61 15.93 -10.53
C ALA A 329 -4.72 14.74 -9.56
N GLY A 330 -3.60 14.06 -9.26
CA GLY A 330 -3.57 12.84 -8.44
C GLY A 330 -4.24 11.62 -9.09
N GLN A 331 -4.41 11.65 -10.42
CA GLN A 331 -5.01 10.55 -11.17
C GLN A 331 -3.93 9.52 -11.59
N PRO A 332 -4.27 8.22 -11.62
CA PRO A 332 -3.31 7.17 -11.91
C PRO A 332 -2.82 7.15 -13.38
N VAL A 333 -1.57 6.71 -13.57
CA VAL A 333 -0.92 6.56 -14.88
C VAL A 333 -0.38 5.15 -15.07
N VAL A 334 -0.74 4.52 -16.19
CA VAL A 334 -0.16 3.27 -16.69
C VAL A 334 0.81 3.61 -17.82
N TYR A 335 2.03 3.09 -17.75
CA TYR A 335 3.03 3.28 -18.79
C TYR A 335 3.44 1.93 -19.40
N ASP A 336 3.35 1.87 -20.73
CA ASP A 336 3.72 0.73 -21.57
C ASP A 336 4.92 1.10 -22.47
N PRO A 337 6.15 0.71 -22.08
CA PRO A 337 7.38 1.12 -22.74
C PRO A 337 7.68 0.23 -23.97
N VAL A 338 6.73 0.14 -24.90
CA VAL A 338 6.79 -0.77 -26.05
C VAL A 338 8.11 -0.66 -26.81
N GLY A 339 8.83 -1.77 -26.93
CA GLY A 339 10.11 -1.87 -27.62
C GLY A 339 11.25 -1.08 -26.97
N ALA A 340 11.18 -0.78 -25.66
CA ALA A 340 12.19 0.00 -24.94
C ALA A 340 13.63 -0.45 -25.19
N GLY A 341 13.88 -1.75 -25.27
CA GLY A 341 15.22 -2.31 -25.53
C GLY A 341 15.70 -2.16 -26.99
N ALA A 342 14.81 -1.90 -27.94
CA ALA A 342 15.10 -2.07 -29.36
C ALA A 342 16.03 -0.98 -29.95
N THR A 343 15.90 0.28 -29.53
CA THR A 343 16.67 1.39 -30.12
C THR A 343 17.13 2.40 -29.07
N ALA A 344 18.20 3.14 -29.37
CA ALA A 344 18.69 4.21 -28.49
C ALA A 344 17.64 5.31 -28.26
N VAL A 345 16.84 5.64 -29.30
CA VAL A 345 15.76 6.62 -29.21
C VAL A 345 14.69 6.17 -28.20
N ARG A 346 14.28 4.89 -28.25
CA ARG A 346 13.30 4.34 -27.30
C ARG A 346 13.84 4.31 -25.86
N ARG A 347 15.09 3.90 -25.67
CA ARG A 347 15.74 3.95 -24.34
C ARG A 347 15.80 5.38 -23.78
N SER A 348 16.14 6.34 -24.63
CA SER A 348 16.15 7.76 -24.26
C SER A 348 14.75 8.25 -23.89
N ALA A 349 13.72 7.89 -24.65
CA ALA A 349 12.33 8.24 -24.36
C ALA A 349 11.84 7.64 -23.03
N VAL A 350 12.16 6.38 -22.71
CA VAL A 350 11.86 5.77 -21.42
C VAL A 350 12.49 6.57 -20.27
N LYS A 351 13.78 6.92 -20.40
CA LYS A 351 14.47 7.75 -19.40
C LYS A 351 13.80 9.11 -19.25
N SER A 352 13.39 9.75 -20.34
CA SER A 352 12.66 11.04 -20.30
C SER A 352 11.30 10.92 -19.61
N ILE A 353 10.51 9.90 -19.92
CA ILE A 353 9.16 9.71 -19.33
C ILE A 353 9.26 9.38 -17.84
N LEU A 354 10.07 8.39 -17.47
CA LEU A 354 10.25 8.00 -16.06
C LEU A 354 10.97 9.10 -15.24
N GLY A 355 11.82 9.90 -15.89
CA GLY A 355 12.44 11.07 -15.28
C GLY A 355 11.51 12.29 -15.17
N GLY A 356 10.50 12.39 -16.03
CA GLY A 356 9.60 13.54 -16.14
C GLY A 356 8.42 13.55 -15.16
N GLY A 357 7.99 12.39 -14.66
CA GLY A 357 6.87 12.30 -13.71
C GLY A 357 6.82 10.97 -12.96
N TYR A 358 5.67 10.65 -12.40
CA TYR A 358 5.38 9.41 -11.67
C TYR A 358 4.37 8.56 -12.43
N VAL A 359 4.64 7.27 -12.52
CA VAL A 359 3.69 6.28 -13.06
C VAL A 359 3.33 5.27 -11.97
N ASP A 360 2.08 4.85 -11.95
CA ASP A 360 1.56 3.92 -10.96
C ASP A 360 1.83 2.47 -11.37
N VAL A 361 1.63 2.17 -12.65
CA VAL A 361 1.85 0.84 -13.21
C VAL A 361 2.78 0.91 -14.40
N LEU A 362 3.91 0.21 -14.32
CA LEU A 362 4.82 -0.05 -15.44
C LEU A 362 4.53 -1.44 -16.00
N LYS A 363 4.00 -1.52 -17.22
CA LYS A 363 3.57 -2.78 -17.84
C LYS A 363 4.36 -3.01 -19.13
N GLY A 364 5.03 -4.15 -19.26
CA GLY A 364 5.75 -4.53 -20.48
C GLY A 364 6.05 -6.01 -20.51
N ASN A 365 6.59 -6.51 -21.62
CA ASN A 365 7.15 -7.86 -21.66
C ASN A 365 8.50 -7.93 -20.90
N GLN A 366 9.09 -9.12 -20.80
CA GLN A 366 10.35 -9.33 -20.09
C GLN A 366 11.47 -8.40 -20.56
N SER A 367 11.72 -8.28 -21.87
CA SER A 367 12.82 -7.46 -22.40
C SER A 367 12.60 -5.96 -22.14
N GLU A 368 11.36 -5.49 -22.25
CA GLU A 368 10.97 -4.11 -21.97
C GLU A 368 11.15 -3.75 -20.50
N ILE A 369 10.66 -4.60 -19.58
CA ILE A 369 10.80 -4.37 -18.14
C ILE A 369 12.27 -4.41 -17.71
N LEU A 370 13.04 -5.40 -18.19
CA LEU A 370 14.47 -5.50 -17.88
C LEU A 370 15.26 -4.29 -18.39
N SER A 371 14.87 -3.70 -19.53
CA SER A 371 15.49 -2.47 -20.03
C SER A 371 15.20 -1.22 -19.18
N CYS A 372 14.20 -1.30 -18.29
CA CYS A 372 13.88 -0.24 -17.33
C CYS A 372 14.64 -0.39 -15.99
N VAL A 373 15.34 -1.51 -15.78
CA VAL A 373 16.17 -1.75 -14.59
C VAL A 373 17.45 -0.89 -14.68
N PRO A 374 17.74 -0.05 -13.66
CA PRO A 374 18.96 0.73 -13.64
C PRO A 374 20.22 -0.14 -13.71
N GLY A 375 21.21 0.26 -14.50
CA GLY A 375 22.44 -0.52 -14.69
C GLY A 375 22.27 -1.83 -15.48
N GLY A 376 21.04 -2.18 -15.88
CA GLY A 376 20.76 -3.29 -16.80
C GLY A 376 21.49 -3.07 -18.12
N SER A 377 22.43 -3.97 -18.40
CA SER A 377 23.27 -3.95 -19.61
C SER A 377 22.42 -3.93 -20.89
N ASN A 378 23.04 -3.49 -21.98
CA ASN A 378 22.51 -3.45 -23.35
C ASN A 378 21.98 -4.81 -23.84
N ILE A 379 20.83 -5.27 -23.33
CA ILE A 379 20.10 -6.40 -23.90
C ILE A 379 19.49 -5.88 -25.20
N GLN A 380 20.22 -6.06 -26.30
CA GLN A 380 19.83 -5.60 -27.62
C GLN A 380 18.68 -6.47 -28.13
N GLN A 381 17.46 -5.91 -28.13
CA GLN A 381 16.26 -6.61 -28.59
C GLN A 381 16.22 -6.65 -30.13
N ARG A 382 15.98 -7.82 -30.73
CA ARG A 382 15.58 -7.95 -32.15
C ARG A 382 14.05 -7.98 -32.21
N GLY A 383 13.41 -6.87 -32.59
CA GLY A 383 11.95 -6.80 -32.78
C GLY A 383 11.13 -6.68 -31.49
N VAL A 384 9.79 -6.71 -31.58
CA VAL A 384 8.85 -6.71 -30.43
C VAL A 384 8.45 -8.12 -29.99
N ASP A 385 8.92 -9.14 -30.71
CA ASP A 385 8.55 -10.54 -30.49
C ASP A 385 9.31 -11.13 -29.29
N SER A 386 8.59 -11.90 -28.47
CA SER A 386 9.05 -12.43 -27.18
C SER A 386 9.97 -13.65 -27.35
N GLU A 387 11.23 -13.47 -27.73
CA GLU A 387 12.23 -14.54 -27.55
C GLU A 387 12.76 -14.54 -26.11
N SER A 388 12.19 -15.43 -25.29
CA SER A 388 12.56 -15.63 -23.89
C SER A 388 13.86 -16.43 -23.76
N GLY A 389 14.93 -15.79 -23.28
CA GLY A 389 16.13 -16.48 -22.79
C GLY A 389 15.82 -17.31 -21.53
N ASN A 390 16.57 -18.39 -21.31
CA ASN A 390 16.49 -19.34 -20.19
C ASN A 390 16.78 -18.70 -18.80
N GLN A 391 16.05 -17.66 -18.39
CA GLN A 391 16.17 -17.06 -17.06
C GLN A 391 15.16 -17.70 -16.09
N ASN A 392 15.60 -17.96 -14.86
CA ASN A 392 14.77 -18.56 -13.81
C ASN A 392 13.72 -17.53 -13.32
N LEU A 393 12.47 -17.96 -13.13
CA LEU A 393 11.37 -17.15 -12.58
C LEU A 393 11.74 -16.45 -11.25
N GLN A 394 12.61 -17.06 -10.44
CA GLN A 394 13.08 -16.47 -9.18
C GLN A 394 14.00 -15.26 -9.40
N GLU A 395 14.92 -15.34 -10.36
CA GLU A 395 15.83 -14.24 -10.69
C GLU A 395 15.06 -13.06 -11.29
N LEU A 396 14.13 -13.36 -12.20
CA LEU A 396 13.21 -12.37 -12.76
C LEU A 396 12.37 -11.71 -11.66
N GLY A 397 11.82 -12.51 -10.74
CA GLY A 397 11.07 -12.02 -9.59
C GLY A 397 11.88 -11.06 -8.71
N SER A 398 13.16 -11.35 -8.47
CA SER A 398 14.04 -10.46 -7.71
C SER A 398 14.28 -9.13 -8.43
N ALA A 399 14.57 -9.17 -9.74
CA ALA A 399 14.85 -7.99 -10.53
C ALA A 399 13.65 -7.03 -10.60
N ILE A 400 12.45 -7.55 -10.88
CA ILE A 400 11.24 -6.70 -10.94
C ILE A 400 10.82 -6.17 -9.58
N LYS A 401 11.11 -6.92 -8.50
CA LYS A 401 10.85 -6.49 -7.12
C LYS A 401 11.74 -5.31 -6.74
N GLU A 402 13.03 -5.35 -7.09
CA GLU A 402 13.95 -4.25 -6.89
C GLU A 402 13.52 -3.00 -7.68
N LEU A 403 13.20 -3.17 -8.97
CA LEU A 403 12.68 -2.09 -9.81
C LEU A 403 11.43 -1.44 -9.21
N ALA A 404 10.47 -2.25 -8.75
CA ALA A 404 9.25 -1.77 -8.12
C ALA A 404 9.52 -0.97 -6.83
N ARG A 405 10.46 -1.41 -5.99
CA ARG A 405 10.87 -0.68 -4.76
C ARG A 405 11.52 0.65 -5.07
N LEU A 406 12.49 0.64 -5.98
CA LEU A 406 13.26 1.83 -6.34
C LEU A 406 12.33 2.89 -6.93
N ARG A 407 11.49 2.49 -7.88
CA ARG A 407 10.59 3.43 -8.56
C ARG A 407 9.33 3.77 -7.79
N ARG A 408 8.98 2.95 -6.79
CA ARG A 408 7.67 2.94 -6.12
C ARG A 408 6.53 2.72 -7.13
N HIS A 409 6.73 1.77 -8.05
CA HIS A 409 5.76 1.43 -9.10
C HIS A 409 5.17 0.04 -8.82
N ILE A 410 3.98 -0.22 -9.36
CA ILE A 410 3.54 -1.58 -9.61
C ILE A 410 4.14 -2.00 -10.95
N VAL A 411 4.90 -3.10 -10.97
CA VAL A 411 5.50 -3.63 -12.19
C VAL A 411 4.68 -4.84 -12.64
N VAL A 412 4.27 -4.84 -13.91
CA VAL A 412 3.60 -5.96 -14.58
C VAL A 412 4.50 -6.42 -15.73
N MET A 413 5.06 -7.61 -15.60
CA MET A 413 5.90 -8.24 -16.61
C MET A 413 5.09 -9.36 -17.28
N THR A 414 4.70 -9.16 -18.54
CA THR A 414 3.87 -10.10 -19.27
C THR A 414 4.69 -11.21 -19.92
N GLY A 415 4.14 -12.42 -20.01
CA GLY A 415 4.79 -13.56 -20.66
C GLY A 415 3.91 -14.82 -20.65
N LYS A 416 4.51 -16.01 -20.66
CA LYS A 416 3.78 -17.26 -20.42
C LYS A 416 3.16 -17.30 -19.01
N THR A 417 3.89 -16.74 -18.05
CA THR A 417 3.45 -16.48 -16.69
C THR A 417 3.64 -14.98 -16.46
N ASP A 418 2.55 -14.26 -16.20
CA ASP A 418 2.61 -12.84 -15.92
C ASP A 418 3.05 -12.62 -14.47
N LEU A 419 4.05 -11.76 -14.26
CA LEU A 419 4.53 -11.40 -12.93
C LEU A 419 4.08 -9.99 -12.54
N VAL A 420 3.51 -9.83 -11.35
CA VAL A 420 3.04 -8.55 -10.81
C VAL A 420 3.67 -8.30 -9.44
N THR A 421 4.25 -7.12 -9.20
CA THR A 421 4.81 -6.77 -7.89
C THR A 421 4.73 -5.27 -7.60
N ALA A 422 4.67 -4.91 -6.32
CA ALA A 422 4.83 -3.54 -5.84
C ALA A 422 6.07 -3.38 -4.91
N GLY A 423 6.97 -4.38 -4.89
CA GLY A 423 8.26 -4.31 -4.21
C GLY A 423 8.45 -5.21 -2.97
N GLU A 424 7.42 -5.86 -2.45
CA GLU A 424 7.52 -6.80 -1.32
C GLU A 424 7.26 -8.25 -1.74
N SER A 425 6.14 -8.52 -2.42
CA SER A 425 5.78 -9.85 -2.93
C SER A 425 5.69 -9.84 -4.45
N VAL A 426 5.92 -10.99 -5.07
CA VAL A 426 5.73 -11.18 -6.52
C VAL A 426 4.60 -12.17 -6.73
N PHE A 427 3.58 -11.74 -7.44
CA PHE A 427 2.42 -12.53 -7.81
C PHE A 427 2.61 -13.08 -9.22
N ALA A 428 2.51 -14.39 -9.39
CA ALA A 428 2.60 -15.07 -10.67
C ALA A 428 1.21 -15.52 -11.12
N ILE A 429 0.80 -15.10 -12.32
CA ILE A 429 -0.51 -15.35 -12.93
C ILE A 429 -0.31 -16.18 -14.20
N GLU A 430 -1.00 -17.32 -14.30
CA GLU A 430 -0.85 -18.27 -15.42
C GLU A 430 -2.13 -18.41 -16.27
N ASN A 431 -2.94 -17.36 -16.28
CA ASN A 431 -4.10 -17.25 -17.14
C ASN A 431 -3.74 -16.62 -18.47
N GLY A 432 -4.39 -17.07 -19.55
CA GLY A 432 -4.21 -16.53 -20.89
C GLY A 432 -4.18 -17.62 -21.96
N HIS A 433 -3.95 -17.22 -23.21
CA HIS A 433 -3.88 -18.13 -24.35
C HIS A 433 -2.81 -17.65 -25.35
N GLU A 434 -2.19 -18.58 -26.09
CA GLU A 434 -1.15 -18.27 -27.09
C GLU A 434 -1.62 -17.31 -28.19
N TYR A 435 -2.93 -17.30 -28.48
CA TYR A 435 -3.53 -16.36 -29.44
C TYR A 435 -3.37 -14.89 -29.03
N LEU A 436 -3.20 -14.59 -27.74
CA LEU A 436 -2.84 -13.23 -27.32
C LEU A 436 -1.52 -12.80 -27.94
N GLY A 437 -0.53 -13.69 -28.08
CA GLY A 437 0.75 -13.39 -28.73
C GLY A 437 0.67 -13.31 -30.26
N MET A 438 -0.42 -13.79 -30.88
CA MET A 438 -0.60 -13.83 -32.34
C MET A 438 -1.45 -12.66 -32.87
N VAL A 439 -1.99 -11.82 -31.98
CA VAL A 439 -2.81 -10.66 -32.34
C VAL A 439 -2.10 -9.38 -31.91
N THR A 440 -1.92 -8.47 -32.86
CA THR A 440 -1.29 -7.17 -32.58
C THR A 440 -2.08 -6.37 -31.55
N GLY A 441 -1.37 -5.75 -30.60
CA GLY A 441 -1.95 -4.82 -29.63
C GLY A 441 -2.66 -5.44 -28.43
N THR A 442 -2.78 -6.77 -28.33
CA THR A 442 -3.34 -7.44 -27.13
C THR A 442 -2.58 -7.08 -25.87
N GLY A 443 -1.23 -7.09 -25.92
CA GLY A 443 -0.39 -6.70 -24.80
C GLY A 443 -0.59 -5.22 -24.42
N CYS A 444 -0.82 -4.34 -25.39
CA CYS A 444 -1.08 -2.92 -25.14
C CYS A 444 -2.46 -2.68 -24.52
N CYS A 445 -3.48 -3.43 -24.96
CA CYS A 445 -4.85 -3.34 -24.46
C CYS A 445 -5.01 -3.86 -23.02
N LEU A 446 -4.08 -4.68 -22.53
CA LEU A 446 -3.99 -4.99 -21.11
C LEU A 446 -3.75 -3.71 -20.28
N GLY A 447 -2.95 -2.76 -20.78
CA GLY A 447 -2.76 -1.45 -20.16
C GLY A 447 -4.07 -0.67 -20.02
N THR A 448 -4.94 -0.73 -21.04
CA THR A 448 -6.29 -0.17 -21.00
C THR A 448 -7.15 -0.81 -19.92
N THR A 449 -7.12 -2.14 -19.79
CA THR A 449 -7.87 -2.87 -18.76
C THR A 449 -7.37 -2.54 -17.35
N ILE A 450 -6.05 -2.46 -17.17
CA ILE A 450 -5.43 -2.02 -15.90
C ILE A 450 -5.85 -0.60 -15.56
N SER A 451 -5.82 0.32 -16.53
CA SER A 451 -6.21 1.72 -16.32
C SER A 451 -7.64 1.86 -15.79
N ALA A 452 -8.57 1.07 -16.34
CA ALA A 452 -9.95 1.03 -15.88
C ALA A 452 -10.06 0.56 -14.42
N ALA A 453 -9.34 -0.52 -14.07
CA ALA A 453 -9.38 -1.08 -12.72
C ALA A 453 -8.78 -0.14 -11.68
N ILE A 454 -7.61 0.44 -11.93
CA ILE A 454 -6.93 1.33 -10.97
C ILE A 454 -7.66 2.68 -10.81
N ALA A 455 -8.33 3.17 -11.86
CA ALA A 455 -9.20 4.34 -11.78
C ALA A 455 -10.46 4.05 -10.94
N ALA A 456 -11.03 2.85 -11.07
CA ALA A 456 -12.22 2.45 -10.31
C ALA A 456 -11.90 2.24 -8.82
N HIS A 457 -10.70 1.73 -8.52
CA HIS A 457 -10.27 1.35 -7.18
C HIS A 457 -8.89 1.95 -6.81
N PRO A 458 -8.79 3.29 -6.65
CA PRO A 458 -7.52 3.97 -6.44
C PRO A 458 -6.86 3.65 -5.09
N ASN A 459 -7.61 3.22 -4.08
CA ASN A 459 -7.08 2.89 -2.75
C ASN A 459 -6.27 1.59 -2.72
N ASP A 460 -6.40 0.73 -3.74
CA ASP A 460 -5.67 -0.53 -3.83
C ASP A 460 -5.31 -0.85 -5.28
N LYS A 461 -4.37 -0.07 -5.81
CA LYS A 461 -3.93 -0.18 -7.19
C LYS A 461 -3.30 -1.55 -7.49
N LEU A 462 -2.72 -2.23 -6.49
CA LEU A 462 -2.16 -3.57 -6.66
C LEU A 462 -3.25 -4.62 -6.88
N ALA A 463 -4.26 -4.67 -6.00
CA ALA A 463 -5.39 -5.58 -6.18
C ALA A 463 -6.14 -5.29 -7.49
N ALA A 464 -6.30 -4.01 -7.86
CA ALA A 464 -6.90 -3.60 -9.12
C ALA A 464 -6.09 -4.08 -10.34
N THR A 465 -4.76 -3.94 -10.30
CA THR A 465 -3.88 -4.41 -11.38
C THR A 465 -3.94 -5.93 -11.51
N ILE A 466 -3.86 -6.69 -10.42
CA ILE A 466 -3.95 -8.15 -10.42
C ILE A 466 -5.33 -8.61 -10.94
N SER A 467 -6.40 -7.94 -10.52
CA SER A 467 -7.76 -8.22 -11.00
C SER A 467 -7.90 -8.00 -12.50
N ALA A 468 -7.30 -6.94 -13.03
CA ALA A 468 -7.29 -6.65 -14.46
C ALA A 468 -6.54 -7.73 -15.25
N VAL A 469 -5.36 -8.17 -14.79
CA VAL A 469 -4.56 -9.23 -15.46
C VAL A 469 -5.32 -10.57 -15.44
N LEU A 470 -5.87 -10.97 -14.30
CA LEU A 470 -6.66 -12.20 -14.17
C LEU A 470 -7.90 -12.18 -15.09
N TYR A 471 -8.67 -11.10 -15.03
CA TYR A 471 -9.86 -10.92 -15.85
C TYR A 471 -9.53 -11.00 -17.35
N TYR A 472 -8.47 -10.32 -17.78
CA TYR A 472 -8.02 -10.32 -19.17
C TYR A 472 -7.57 -11.71 -19.64
N GLY A 473 -6.77 -12.40 -18.82
CA GLY A 473 -6.28 -13.75 -19.14
C GLY A 473 -7.39 -14.79 -19.19
N ILE A 474 -8.34 -14.77 -18.25
CA ILE A 474 -9.47 -15.72 -18.23
C ILE A 474 -10.42 -15.48 -19.40
N ALA A 475 -10.69 -14.21 -19.75
CA ALA A 475 -11.49 -13.90 -20.94
C ALA A 475 -10.82 -14.44 -22.23
N ALA A 476 -9.49 -14.41 -22.31
CA ALA A 476 -8.77 -15.00 -23.43
C ALA A 476 -8.87 -16.54 -23.48
N GLU A 477 -8.79 -17.21 -22.33
CA GLU A 477 -9.03 -18.66 -22.25
C GLU A 477 -10.43 -19.04 -22.73
N LEU A 478 -11.46 -18.32 -22.24
CA LEU A 478 -12.86 -18.54 -22.64
C LEU A 478 -13.06 -18.30 -24.14
N ALA A 479 -12.45 -17.24 -24.68
CA ALA A 479 -12.55 -16.93 -26.10
C ALA A 479 -11.87 -18.00 -26.97
N ALA A 480 -10.74 -18.56 -26.54
CA ALA A 480 -10.06 -19.61 -27.28
C ALA A 480 -10.84 -20.94 -27.30
N GLU A 481 -11.62 -21.22 -26.25
CA GLU A 481 -12.46 -22.43 -26.16
C GLU A 481 -13.77 -22.33 -26.97
N ARG A 482 -14.11 -21.14 -27.48
CA ARG A 482 -15.34 -20.93 -28.26
C ARG A 482 -15.32 -21.73 -29.57
N PRO A 483 -16.39 -22.48 -29.93
CA PRO A 483 -16.42 -23.32 -31.14
C PRO A 483 -16.22 -22.55 -32.45
N ASP A 484 -16.61 -21.27 -32.48
CA ASP A 484 -16.47 -20.36 -33.62
C ASP A 484 -15.06 -19.78 -33.79
N VAL A 485 -14.16 -19.96 -32.81
CA VAL A 485 -12.76 -19.54 -32.92
C VAL A 485 -11.94 -20.62 -33.63
N LYS A 486 -11.39 -20.25 -34.78
CA LYS A 486 -10.58 -21.10 -35.67
C LYS A 486 -9.15 -20.59 -35.86
N GLY A 487 -8.80 -19.49 -35.20
CA GLY A 487 -7.48 -18.86 -35.29
C GLY A 487 -7.50 -17.40 -34.83
N PRO A 488 -6.37 -16.68 -34.93
CA PRO A 488 -6.22 -15.33 -34.38
C PRO A 488 -7.23 -14.31 -34.93
N GLY A 489 -7.62 -14.42 -36.21
CA GLY A 489 -8.61 -13.51 -36.80
C GLY A 489 -10.02 -13.63 -36.21
N THR A 490 -10.47 -14.86 -35.92
CA THR A 490 -11.77 -15.12 -35.26
C THR A 490 -11.69 -14.99 -33.74
N PHE A 491 -10.49 -15.09 -33.17
CA PHE A 491 -10.24 -14.87 -31.75
C PHE A 491 -10.48 -13.42 -31.31
N VAL A 492 -10.11 -12.41 -32.10
CA VAL A 492 -10.28 -10.99 -31.71
C VAL A 492 -11.72 -10.63 -31.33
N PRO A 493 -12.73 -10.86 -32.19
CA PRO A 493 -14.11 -10.56 -31.83
C PRO A 493 -14.59 -11.42 -30.64
N ALA A 494 -14.25 -12.71 -30.62
CA ALA A 494 -14.60 -13.60 -29.52
C ALA A 494 -14.00 -13.13 -28.17
N PHE A 495 -12.78 -12.61 -28.19
CA PHE A 495 -12.10 -12.09 -27.01
C PHE A 495 -12.76 -10.83 -26.45
N ILE A 496 -13.16 -9.90 -27.34
CA ILE A 496 -13.91 -8.70 -26.95
C ILE A 496 -15.27 -9.09 -26.34
N ASP A 497 -15.96 -10.06 -26.94
CA ASP A 497 -17.22 -10.60 -26.41
C ASP A 497 -17.03 -11.23 -25.03
N GLU A 498 -15.98 -12.03 -24.83
CA GLU A 498 -15.75 -12.69 -23.53
C GLU A 498 -15.36 -11.71 -22.42
N LEU A 499 -14.64 -10.63 -22.73
CA LEU A 499 -14.47 -9.52 -21.79
C LEU A 499 -15.85 -8.97 -21.38
N TYR A 500 -16.69 -8.64 -22.35
CA TYR A 500 -18.05 -8.16 -22.09
C TYR A 500 -18.87 -9.15 -21.24
N ASN A 501 -18.85 -10.44 -21.60
CA ASN A 501 -19.64 -11.49 -20.97
C ASN A 501 -19.20 -11.73 -19.53
N VAL A 502 -17.90 -11.86 -19.27
CA VAL A 502 -17.35 -12.04 -17.92
C VAL A 502 -17.72 -10.86 -17.01
N ARG A 503 -17.62 -9.61 -17.51
CA ARG A 503 -18.09 -8.44 -16.77
C ARG A 503 -19.59 -8.54 -16.45
N LYS A 504 -20.43 -8.87 -17.43
CA LYS A 504 -21.89 -8.97 -17.23
C LYS A 504 -22.27 -10.10 -16.27
N ALA A 505 -21.63 -11.26 -16.38
CA ALA A 505 -21.79 -12.38 -15.46
C ALA A 505 -21.45 -11.95 -14.03
N THR A 506 -20.29 -11.30 -13.84
CA THR A 506 -19.85 -10.80 -12.52
C THR A 506 -20.84 -9.82 -11.91
N VAL A 507 -21.41 -8.91 -12.72
CA VAL A 507 -22.44 -7.95 -12.26
C VAL A 507 -23.73 -8.67 -11.83
N LYS A 508 -24.12 -9.75 -12.53
CA LYS A 508 -25.27 -10.60 -12.19
C LYS A 508 -25.00 -11.54 -11.00
N GLY A 509 -23.78 -11.60 -10.50
CA GLY A 509 -23.38 -12.49 -9.39
C GLY A 509 -22.90 -13.87 -9.82
N ASP A 510 -22.79 -14.12 -11.13
CA ASP A 510 -22.19 -15.34 -11.67
C ASP A 510 -20.66 -15.20 -11.69
N LEU A 511 -20.00 -16.02 -10.87
CA LEU A 511 -18.55 -16.04 -10.67
C LEU A 511 -17.92 -17.36 -11.12
N GLU A 512 -18.62 -18.18 -11.92
CA GLU A 512 -18.11 -19.47 -12.40
C GLU A 512 -16.78 -19.32 -13.15
N TRP A 513 -16.63 -18.26 -13.94
CA TRP A 513 -15.41 -17.95 -14.67
C TRP A 513 -14.18 -17.77 -13.75
N LEU A 514 -14.38 -17.27 -12.52
CA LEU A 514 -13.29 -17.02 -11.56
C LEU A 514 -12.63 -18.33 -11.10
N LYS A 515 -13.30 -19.48 -11.28
CA LYS A 515 -12.73 -20.82 -11.07
C LYS A 515 -11.54 -21.15 -11.98
N ARG A 516 -11.36 -20.37 -13.03
CA ARG A 516 -10.19 -20.50 -13.91
C ARG A 516 -8.98 -19.75 -13.36
N ALA A 517 -9.11 -18.91 -12.34
CA ALA A 517 -8.01 -18.11 -11.83
C ALA A 517 -6.84 -18.95 -11.33
N LYS A 518 -5.66 -18.63 -11.84
CA LYS A 518 -4.36 -19.23 -11.52
C LYS A 518 -3.44 -18.12 -11.05
N VAL A 519 -3.47 -17.83 -9.75
CA VAL A 519 -2.61 -16.81 -9.12
C VAL A 519 -1.85 -17.42 -7.94
N THR A 520 -0.56 -17.09 -7.85
CA THR A 520 0.35 -17.58 -6.81
C THR A 520 1.27 -16.47 -6.33
N VAL A 521 1.90 -16.66 -5.19
CA VAL A 521 3.06 -15.87 -4.77
C VAL A 521 4.31 -16.70 -5.08
N THR A 522 5.29 -16.14 -5.79
CA THR A 522 6.52 -16.87 -6.14
C THR A 522 7.19 -17.42 -4.87
N GLY A 523 7.45 -18.74 -4.83
CA GLY A 523 7.90 -19.46 -3.63
C GLY A 523 6.80 -20.28 -2.92
N GLN A 524 5.54 -20.18 -3.37
CA GLN A 524 4.42 -21.03 -2.96
C GLN A 524 3.82 -21.77 -4.18
N LYS A 525 3.31 -23.00 -3.99
CA LYS A 525 2.73 -23.82 -5.07
C LYS A 525 1.37 -23.28 -5.57
N PHE A 526 1.03 -23.61 -6.82
CA PHE A 526 -0.22 -23.26 -7.52
C PHE A 526 -1.49 -23.37 -6.70
N ALA A 527 -2.21 -22.26 -6.58
CA ALA A 527 -3.63 -22.26 -6.23
C ALA A 527 -4.44 -22.36 -7.52
N ARG A 528 -5.03 -23.54 -7.78
CA ARG A 528 -6.13 -23.69 -8.74
C ARG A 528 -7.42 -23.31 -8.03
N PHE A 529 -8.27 -22.50 -8.67
CA PHE A 529 -9.60 -22.21 -8.17
C PHE A 529 -10.54 -23.40 -8.47
N SER A 530 -10.35 -24.50 -7.74
CA SER A 530 -11.35 -25.56 -7.62
C SER A 530 -12.55 -24.97 -6.88
N THR A 531 -13.79 -25.26 -7.32
CA THR A 531 -14.90 -25.29 -6.37
C THR A 531 -14.45 -26.03 -5.13
N MET A 532 -14.59 -25.39 -3.96
CA MET A 532 -14.49 -25.97 -2.61
C MET A 532 -14.13 -27.46 -2.61
N ALA A 533 -12.83 -27.73 -2.63
CA ALA A 533 -12.30 -28.55 -1.56
C ALA A 533 -11.47 -27.55 -0.76
N ASP A 534 -12.19 -26.78 0.07
CA ASP A 534 -11.57 -26.04 1.15
C ASP A 534 -10.56 -26.99 1.81
N LYS A 535 -9.37 -26.49 2.14
CA LYS A 535 -8.82 -27.00 3.39
C LYS A 535 -9.88 -26.63 4.39
N PRO A 536 -10.59 -27.60 4.95
CA PRO A 536 -11.82 -27.34 5.65
C PRO A 536 -11.54 -26.30 6.73
N GLN A 537 -12.24 -25.17 6.67
CA GLN A 537 -12.05 -24.05 7.58
C GLN A 537 -13.30 -23.86 8.43
N ARG A 538 -13.10 -23.37 9.64
CA ARG A 538 -14.20 -23.02 10.52
C ARG A 538 -14.95 -21.81 9.99
N HIS A 539 -16.26 -21.83 10.12
CA HIS A 539 -17.10 -20.69 9.77
C HIS A 539 -16.83 -19.50 10.70
N PHE A 540 -16.72 -19.77 12.00
CA PHE A 540 -16.41 -18.76 13.00
C PHE A 540 -14.91 -18.49 13.06
N GLN A 541 -14.55 -17.21 12.99
CA GLN A 541 -13.16 -16.76 12.94
C GLN A 541 -12.60 -16.50 14.34
N ARG A 542 -13.44 -16.03 15.27
CA ARG A 542 -13.09 -15.76 16.67
C ARG A 542 -14.18 -16.25 17.63
N PRO A 543 -14.47 -17.56 17.67
CA PRO A 543 -15.47 -18.12 18.56
C PRO A 543 -15.04 -18.04 20.03
N ALA A 544 -16.01 -17.91 20.93
CA ALA A 544 -15.80 -18.05 22.38
C ALA A 544 -17.05 -18.63 23.06
N VAL A 545 -16.86 -19.37 24.15
CA VAL A 545 -17.97 -19.92 24.96
C VAL A 545 -17.97 -19.25 26.34
N PHE A 546 -19.11 -18.67 26.71
CA PHE A 546 -19.34 -18.04 28.00
C PHE A 546 -20.24 -18.96 28.84
N VAL A 547 -19.76 -19.33 30.03
CA VAL A 547 -20.52 -20.06 31.05
C VAL A 547 -20.89 -19.08 32.15
N CYS A 548 -22.15 -18.69 32.16
CA CYS A 548 -22.68 -17.68 33.06
C CYS A 548 -23.28 -18.33 34.32
N ASP A 549 -22.54 -18.25 35.42
CA ASP A 549 -23.02 -18.42 36.80
C ASP A 549 -23.62 -19.82 37.12
N MET A 550 -23.16 -20.89 36.47
CA MET A 550 -23.61 -22.28 36.69
C MET A 550 -23.20 -22.83 38.07
N GLN A 551 -23.84 -22.38 39.14
CA GLN A 551 -23.43 -22.65 40.54
C GLN A 551 -24.34 -23.66 41.27
N GLU A 552 -23.76 -24.41 42.20
CA GLU A 552 -24.41 -25.53 42.92
C GLU A 552 -25.67 -25.12 43.68
N LYS A 553 -25.70 -23.92 44.26
CA LYS A 553 -26.85 -23.45 45.06
C LYS A 553 -28.12 -23.23 44.23
N PHE A 554 -27.98 -23.10 42.91
CA PHE A 554 -29.12 -22.88 42.00
C PHE A 554 -29.69 -24.17 41.42
N ARG A 555 -29.10 -25.34 41.73
CA ARG A 555 -29.52 -26.63 41.15
C ARG A 555 -31.01 -26.93 41.35
N SER A 556 -31.55 -26.63 42.52
CA SER A 556 -32.96 -26.86 42.85
C SER A 556 -33.89 -25.70 42.45
N ALA A 557 -33.34 -24.51 42.17
CA ALA A 557 -34.12 -23.30 41.89
C ALA A 557 -34.37 -23.10 40.39
N ILE A 558 -33.40 -23.46 39.55
CA ILE A 558 -33.48 -23.24 38.10
C ILE A 558 -34.33 -24.31 37.44
N TRP A 559 -35.29 -23.87 36.62
CA TRP A 559 -36.16 -24.78 35.90
C TRP A 559 -35.35 -25.68 34.96
N LYS A 560 -35.48 -27.00 35.16
CA LYS A 560 -34.81 -28.04 34.37
C LYS A 560 -33.28 -27.85 34.32
N PHE A 561 -32.68 -27.49 35.46
CA PHE A 561 -31.23 -27.30 35.60
C PHE A 561 -30.41 -28.47 35.05
N ASP A 562 -30.81 -29.73 35.33
CA ASP A 562 -30.08 -30.90 34.85
C ASP A 562 -30.03 -31.00 33.32
N LEU A 563 -31.03 -30.45 32.62
CA LEU A 563 -31.07 -30.45 31.15
C LEU A 563 -30.08 -29.43 30.57
N ILE A 564 -30.03 -28.21 31.11
CA ILE A 564 -29.04 -27.21 30.68
C ILE A 564 -27.62 -27.59 31.11
N LEU A 565 -27.46 -28.33 32.22
CA LEU A 565 -26.18 -28.86 32.66
C LEU A 565 -25.63 -29.86 31.63
N ARG A 566 -26.45 -30.80 31.15
CA ARG A 566 -26.07 -31.75 30.08
C ARG A 566 -25.65 -31.02 28.81
N THR A 567 -26.37 -29.97 28.41
CA THR A 567 -26.00 -29.15 27.25
C THR A 567 -24.69 -28.41 27.48
N THR A 568 -24.49 -27.84 28.66
CA THR A 568 -23.26 -27.13 29.03
C THR A 568 -22.05 -28.05 28.98
N GLN A 569 -22.17 -29.28 29.51
CA GLN A 569 -21.12 -30.31 29.39
C GLN A 569 -20.80 -30.65 27.93
N LYS A 570 -21.82 -30.79 27.08
CA LYS A 570 -21.66 -31.04 25.65
C LYS A 570 -20.89 -29.91 24.96
N VAL A 571 -21.30 -28.66 25.20
CA VAL A 571 -20.67 -27.47 24.59
C VAL A 571 -19.23 -27.31 25.06
N LEU A 572 -18.92 -27.54 26.34
CA LEU A 572 -17.54 -27.45 26.85
C LEU A 572 -16.64 -28.56 26.33
N ARG A 573 -17.13 -29.80 26.26
CA ARG A 573 -16.38 -30.91 25.62
C ARG A 573 -16.09 -30.60 24.15
N ALA A 574 -17.06 -30.03 23.43
CA ALA A 574 -16.88 -29.62 22.04
C ALA A 574 -15.92 -28.42 21.91
N ALA A 575 -15.99 -27.44 22.83
CA ALA A 575 -15.07 -26.31 22.87
C ALA A 575 -13.62 -26.75 23.05
N LYS A 576 -13.35 -27.77 23.89
CA LYS A 576 -12.00 -28.36 24.03
C LYS A 576 -11.53 -29.04 22.75
N ILE A 577 -12.39 -29.86 22.12
CA ILE A 577 -12.07 -30.49 20.83
C ILE A 577 -11.76 -29.44 19.77
N LEU A 578 -12.53 -28.34 19.77
CA LEU A 578 -12.38 -27.24 18.84
C LEU A 578 -11.39 -26.17 19.32
N ASP A 579 -10.65 -26.31 20.42
CA ASP A 579 -9.75 -25.23 20.88
C ASP A 579 -10.42 -23.84 20.94
N VAL A 580 -11.69 -23.80 21.37
CA VAL A 580 -12.48 -22.57 21.53
C VAL A 580 -12.31 -22.06 22.95
N PRO A 581 -11.94 -20.78 23.16
CA PRO A 581 -11.72 -20.24 24.50
C PRO A 581 -13.00 -20.27 25.35
N ILE A 582 -12.86 -20.74 26.58
CA ILE A 582 -13.92 -20.84 27.57
C ILE A 582 -13.76 -19.74 28.62
N ILE A 583 -14.84 -19.00 28.89
CA ILE A 583 -14.91 -17.92 29.88
C ILE A 583 -15.98 -18.31 30.90
N VAL A 584 -15.64 -18.31 32.19
CA VAL A 584 -16.54 -18.74 33.26
C VAL A 584 -16.68 -17.64 34.29
N THR A 585 -17.90 -17.43 34.77
CA THR A 585 -18.13 -16.60 35.95
C THR A 585 -18.98 -17.32 36.99
N THR A 586 -18.78 -16.93 38.25
CA THR A 586 -19.71 -17.18 39.34
C THR A 586 -20.28 -15.86 39.83
N GLN A 587 -21.54 -15.85 40.26
CA GLN A 587 -22.15 -14.71 40.93
C GLN A 587 -21.99 -14.91 42.45
N ASN A 588 -21.27 -14.01 43.13
CA ASN A 588 -21.11 -14.00 44.58
C ASN A 588 -20.81 -15.39 45.19
N GLY A 589 -19.76 -16.03 44.72
CA GLY A 589 -19.41 -17.44 44.96
C GLY A 589 -19.25 -17.78 46.44
N THR A 590 -18.84 -16.83 47.26
CA THR A 590 -18.79 -17.00 48.73
C THR A 590 -20.17 -17.28 49.34
N LYS A 591 -21.25 -16.74 48.78
CA LYS A 591 -22.63 -16.94 49.26
C LYS A 591 -23.42 -17.96 48.45
N LEU A 592 -23.16 -18.01 47.14
CA LEU A 592 -23.93 -18.80 46.17
C LEU A 592 -23.24 -20.10 45.74
N GLY A 593 -22.06 -20.38 46.31
CA GLY A 593 -21.31 -21.61 46.08
C GLY A 593 -20.46 -21.58 44.81
N PRO A 594 -19.62 -22.59 44.60
CA PRO A 594 -18.78 -22.69 43.40
C PRO A 594 -19.62 -23.09 42.17
N THR A 595 -18.98 -23.05 41.00
CA THR A 595 -19.47 -23.74 39.80
C THR A 595 -19.73 -25.21 40.12
N VAL A 596 -20.82 -25.76 39.60
CA VAL A 596 -21.23 -27.15 39.83
C VAL A 596 -20.11 -28.14 39.55
N SER A 597 -20.02 -29.18 40.39
CA SER A 597 -18.91 -30.14 40.38
C SER A 597 -18.66 -30.78 39.01
N GLU A 598 -19.72 -31.03 38.26
CA GLU A 598 -19.71 -31.69 36.96
C GLU A 598 -19.11 -30.83 35.82
N LEU A 599 -18.93 -29.53 36.06
CA LEU A 599 -18.30 -28.61 35.13
C LEU A 599 -16.87 -28.23 35.54
N GLN A 600 -16.47 -28.46 36.79
CA GLN A 600 -15.18 -27.99 37.31
C GLN A 600 -13.99 -28.50 36.49
N GLU A 601 -13.94 -29.79 36.16
CA GLU A 601 -12.90 -30.38 35.30
C GLU A 601 -12.94 -29.82 33.86
N LEU A 602 -14.14 -29.60 33.33
CA LEU A 602 -14.33 -29.04 31.99
C LEU A 602 -14.00 -27.54 31.90
N THR A 603 -13.88 -26.87 33.04
CA THR A 603 -13.57 -25.44 33.16
C THR A 603 -12.21 -25.16 33.81
N ALA A 604 -11.44 -26.19 34.14
CA ALA A 604 -10.14 -26.05 34.81
C ALA A 604 -9.12 -25.26 33.97
N ASP A 605 -9.24 -25.35 32.65
CA ASP A 605 -8.47 -24.68 31.61
C ASP A 605 -9.19 -23.43 31.04
N ALA A 606 -10.22 -22.93 31.73
CA ALA A 606 -10.90 -21.71 31.31
C ALA A 606 -9.92 -20.53 31.25
N VAL A 607 -10.03 -19.75 30.16
CA VAL A 607 -9.17 -18.61 29.88
C VAL A 607 -9.36 -17.49 30.91
N VAL A 608 -10.58 -17.39 31.45
CA VAL A 608 -10.92 -16.57 32.61
C VAL A 608 -11.93 -17.35 33.45
N ASN A 609 -11.71 -17.41 34.76
CA ASN A 609 -12.65 -17.94 35.73
C ASN A 609 -12.74 -16.95 36.90
N ALA A 610 -13.82 -16.18 36.95
CA ALA A 610 -13.93 -15.02 37.83
C ALA A 610 -15.23 -14.98 38.64
N ASP A 611 -15.13 -14.67 39.92
CA ASP A 611 -16.30 -14.35 40.74
C ASP A 611 -16.70 -12.88 40.56
N LYS A 612 -17.99 -12.62 40.40
CA LYS A 612 -18.52 -11.27 40.16
C LYS A 612 -19.72 -10.95 41.05
N THR A 613 -19.88 -9.66 41.33
CA THR A 613 -21.10 -9.09 41.93
C THR A 613 -22.00 -8.44 40.89
N ALA A 614 -21.45 -8.02 39.75
CA ALA A 614 -22.21 -7.48 38.63
C ALA A 614 -22.94 -8.58 37.86
N PHE A 615 -24.14 -8.30 37.34
CA PHE A 615 -24.91 -9.29 36.59
C PHE A 615 -24.29 -9.64 35.24
N SER A 616 -23.73 -8.67 34.51
CA SER A 616 -23.04 -8.92 33.24
C SER A 616 -21.60 -9.42 33.44
N MET A 617 -21.21 -10.46 32.69
CA MET A 617 -19.84 -10.97 32.66
C MET A 617 -18.84 -9.92 32.14
N LEU A 618 -19.26 -8.99 31.26
CA LEU A 618 -18.40 -7.92 30.73
C LEU A 618 -18.06 -6.82 31.74
N ARG A 619 -18.60 -6.88 32.95
CA ARG A 619 -18.19 -6.00 34.06
C ARG A 619 -16.98 -6.53 34.82
N VAL A 620 -16.54 -7.76 34.54
CA VAL A 620 -15.25 -8.28 34.98
C VAL A 620 -14.16 -7.68 34.08
N PRO A 621 -13.17 -6.95 34.62
CA PRO A 621 -12.16 -6.26 33.80
C PRO A 621 -11.38 -7.17 32.85
N GLU A 622 -11.01 -8.37 33.31
CA GLU A 622 -10.27 -9.36 32.51
C GLU A 622 -11.06 -9.84 31.30
N ILE A 623 -12.38 -10.02 31.44
CA ILE A 623 -13.28 -10.38 30.35
C ILE A 623 -13.45 -9.18 29.42
N ALA A 624 -13.69 -7.99 29.97
CA ALA A 624 -13.86 -6.76 29.18
C ALA A 624 -12.65 -6.44 28.30
N ALA A 625 -11.43 -6.69 28.79
CA ALA A 625 -10.18 -6.47 28.06
C ALA A 625 -10.01 -7.43 26.88
N ARG A 626 -10.54 -8.67 26.98
CA ARG A 626 -10.50 -9.67 25.91
C ARG A 626 -11.55 -9.42 24.82
N PHE A 627 -12.64 -8.75 25.18
CA PHE A 627 -13.74 -8.39 24.28
C PHE A 627 -13.95 -6.86 24.21
N PRO A 628 -12.96 -6.11 23.66
CA PRO A 628 -13.10 -4.67 23.45
C PRO A 628 -14.05 -4.37 22.29
N ARG A 629 -14.46 -3.10 22.14
CA ARG A 629 -15.37 -2.68 21.07
C ARG A 629 -14.83 -3.09 19.70
N ALA A 630 -15.60 -3.88 18.98
CA ALA A 630 -15.24 -4.43 17.68
C ALA A 630 -15.42 -3.41 16.56
N ASP A 631 -14.53 -3.49 15.58
CA ASP A 631 -14.64 -2.76 14.32
C ASP A 631 -14.88 -3.77 13.18
N PRO A 632 -16.07 -3.77 12.54
CA PRO A 632 -16.39 -4.68 11.44
C PRO A 632 -15.45 -4.55 10.24
N THR A 633 -14.71 -3.43 10.13
CA THR A 633 -13.75 -3.17 9.05
C THR A 633 -12.31 -3.52 9.41
N GLY A 634 -12.03 -3.77 10.70
CA GLY A 634 -10.69 -4.07 11.20
C GLY A 634 -9.67 -2.92 11.09
N ALA A 635 -10.11 -1.70 10.80
CA ALA A 635 -9.24 -0.55 10.53
C ALA A 635 -8.80 0.19 11.81
N ALA A 636 -9.65 0.20 12.84
CA ALA A 636 -9.44 0.92 14.10
C ALA A 636 -9.57 0.03 15.36
N GLY A 637 -9.93 -1.24 15.22
CA GLY A 637 -10.13 -2.18 16.32
C GLY A 637 -10.18 -3.64 15.89
N PRO A 638 -10.27 -4.59 16.84
CA PRO A 638 -10.33 -6.02 16.54
C PRO A 638 -11.63 -6.40 15.82
N LEU A 639 -11.57 -7.45 14.99
CA LEU A 639 -12.76 -8.05 14.38
C LEU A 639 -13.74 -8.58 15.46
N PRO A 640 -15.06 -8.56 15.18
CA PRO A 640 -16.08 -9.12 16.08
C PRO A 640 -15.80 -10.57 16.48
N SER A 641 -16.03 -10.91 17.76
CA SER A 641 -16.07 -12.29 18.24
C SER A 641 -17.45 -12.91 18.08
N GLU A 642 -17.49 -14.23 17.85
CA GLU A 642 -18.71 -15.04 17.83
C GLU A 642 -18.90 -15.76 19.17
N VAL A 643 -19.69 -15.17 20.07
CA VAL A 643 -19.80 -15.62 21.46
C VAL A 643 -21.06 -16.45 21.67
N ALA A 644 -20.90 -17.72 22.05
CA ALA A 644 -21.99 -18.55 22.57
C ALA A 644 -22.13 -18.41 24.09
N ILE A 645 -23.35 -18.26 24.57
CA ILE A 645 -23.66 -18.14 26.00
C ILE A 645 -24.52 -19.33 26.44
N VAL A 646 -24.05 -20.01 27.49
CA VAL A 646 -24.76 -20.99 28.31
C VAL A 646 -24.74 -20.52 29.77
N GLY A 647 -25.73 -20.90 30.58
CA GLY A 647 -25.79 -20.42 31.95
C GLY A 647 -27.20 -20.29 32.52
N ILE A 648 -27.27 -19.73 33.72
CA ILE A 648 -28.53 -19.56 34.45
C ILE A 648 -28.97 -18.10 34.51
N GLU A 649 -30.22 -17.91 34.89
CA GLU A 649 -30.89 -16.62 34.92
C GLU A 649 -30.84 -15.92 33.56
N THR A 650 -31.41 -16.60 32.55
CA THR A 650 -31.54 -16.11 31.17
C THR A 650 -31.97 -14.64 31.11
N HIS A 651 -32.97 -14.26 31.91
CA HIS A 651 -33.55 -12.92 31.94
C HIS A 651 -32.70 -11.86 32.68
N ILE A 652 -31.67 -12.27 33.43
CA ILE A 652 -30.82 -11.38 34.22
C ILE A 652 -29.38 -11.40 33.68
N CYS A 653 -28.56 -12.36 34.13
CA CYS A 653 -27.12 -12.36 33.91
C CYS A 653 -26.78 -12.65 32.43
N VAL A 654 -27.44 -13.64 31.83
CA VAL A 654 -27.27 -13.96 30.40
C VAL A 654 -27.73 -12.80 29.52
N THR A 655 -28.92 -12.23 29.79
CA THR A 655 -29.45 -11.10 29.01
C THR A 655 -28.53 -9.88 29.08
N GLN A 656 -28.10 -9.49 30.28
CA GLN A 656 -27.21 -8.32 30.43
C GLN A 656 -25.85 -8.55 29.77
N THR A 657 -25.29 -9.76 29.89
CA THR A 657 -24.04 -10.12 29.21
C THR A 657 -24.18 -10.06 27.68
N ALA A 658 -25.28 -10.59 27.15
CA ALA A 658 -25.55 -10.58 25.71
C ALA A 658 -25.73 -9.15 25.17
N LEU A 659 -26.45 -8.28 25.89
CA LEU A 659 -26.65 -6.89 25.49
C LEU A 659 -25.33 -6.11 25.50
N ASP A 660 -24.49 -6.26 26.52
CA ASP A 660 -23.19 -5.59 26.58
C ASP A 660 -22.26 -6.05 25.44
N LEU A 661 -22.28 -7.34 25.06
CA LEU A 661 -21.52 -7.87 23.92
C LEU A 661 -22.03 -7.30 22.58
N LEU A 662 -23.35 -7.21 22.39
CA LEU A 662 -23.97 -6.63 21.20
C LEU A 662 -23.64 -5.14 21.06
N GLU A 663 -23.70 -4.36 22.15
CA GLU A 663 -23.33 -2.94 22.15
C GLU A 663 -21.87 -2.72 21.75
N ARG A 664 -20.99 -3.67 22.11
CA ARG A 664 -19.58 -3.69 21.68
C ARG A 664 -19.38 -4.20 20.25
N GLY A 665 -20.44 -4.56 19.52
CA GLY A 665 -20.36 -4.97 18.12
C GLY A 665 -19.95 -6.43 17.90
N HIS A 666 -20.08 -7.29 18.91
CA HIS A 666 -19.83 -8.73 18.78
C HIS A 666 -21.09 -9.48 18.34
N LYS A 667 -20.91 -10.67 17.75
CA LYS A 667 -22.02 -11.57 17.40
C LYS A 667 -22.33 -12.47 18.60
N VAL A 668 -23.57 -12.48 19.05
CA VAL A 668 -23.98 -13.22 20.25
C VAL A 668 -24.98 -14.31 19.89
N TYR A 669 -24.67 -15.53 20.33
CA TYR A 669 -25.51 -16.71 20.23
C TYR A 669 -25.93 -17.14 21.63
N VAL A 670 -27.23 -17.14 21.91
CA VAL A 670 -27.76 -17.68 23.17
C VAL A 670 -28.32 -19.06 22.88
N LEU A 671 -27.72 -20.07 23.51
CA LEU A 671 -28.08 -21.47 23.26
C LEU A 671 -29.32 -21.81 24.09
N ALA A 672 -30.49 -21.88 23.44
CA ALA A 672 -31.77 -22.06 24.11
C ALA A 672 -31.88 -23.40 24.87
N ASP A 673 -31.11 -24.41 24.48
CA ASP A 673 -30.98 -25.70 25.17
C ASP A 673 -29.93 -25.67 26.29
N GLY A 674 -29.18 -24.58 26.43
CA GLY A 674 -28.10 -24.39 27.40
C GLY A 674 -28.31 -23.22 28.36
N VAL A 675 -29.47 -22.56 28.32
CA VAL A 675 -29.82 -21.50 29.28
C VAL A 675 -31.19 -21.73 29.91
N SER A 676 -31.34 -21.34 31.18
CA SER A 676 -32.63 -21.37 31.88
C SER A 676 -32.73 -20.31 32.97
N SER A 677 -33.91 -20.13 33.54
CA SER A 677 -34.21 -19.23 34.66
C SER A 677 -34.99 -19.98 35.74
N CYS A 678 -35.21 -19.38 36.91
CA CYS A 678 -36.06 -19.98 37.94
C CYS A 678 -37.49 -20.25 37.43
N ASN A 679 -38.03 -19.31 36.63
CA ASN A 679 -39.31 -19.45 35.97
C ASN A 679 -39.12 -19.64 34.45
N GLU A 680 -39.84 -20.61 33.88
CA GLU A 680 -39.85 -20.86 32.43
C GLU A 680 -40.29 -19.62 31.63
N MET A 681 -41.26 -18.87 32.12
CA MET A 681 -41.78 -17.69 31.42
C MET A 681 -40.73 -16.57 31.31
N ASP A 682 -39.89 -16.39 32.33
CA ASP A 682 -38.84 -15.36 32.31
C ASP A 682 -37.80 -15.66 31.23
N ALA A 683 -37.42 -16.93 31.08
CA ALA A 683 -36.52 -17.35 29.99
C ALA A 683 -37.13 -17.07 28.62
N ARG A 684 -38.44 -17.31 28.43
CA ARG A 684 -39.14 -17.05 27.16
C ARG A 684 -39.19 -15.55 26.82
N VAL A 685 -39.53 -14.71 27.79
CA VAL A 685 -39.53 -13.25 27.61
C VAL A 685 -38.12 -12.75 27.28
N ALA A 686 -37.10 -13.30 27.95
CA ALA A 686 -35.71 -12.98 27.67
C ALA A 686 -35.31 -13.32 26.22
N PHE A 687 -35.71 -14.48 25.69
CA PHE A 687 -35.43 -14.84 24.30
C PHE A 687 -36.06 -13.85 23.31
N ALA A 688 -37.31 -13.46 23.51
CA ALA A 688 -37.96 -12.46 22.64
C ALA A 688 -37.22 -11.12 22.67
N ARG A 689 -36.84 -10.66 23.86
CA ARG A 689 -36.05 -9.43 24.04
C ARG A 689 -34.68 -9.52 23.35
N LEU A 690 -33.99 -10.65 23.51
CA LEU A 690 -32.67 -10.86 22.95
C LEU A 690 -32.68 -10.96 21.43
N ARG A 691 -33.70 -11.62 20.84
CA ARG A 691 -33.93 -11.59 19.38
C ARG A 691 -34.11 -10.17 18.87
N ALA A 692 -34.95 -9.37 19.54
CA ALA A 692 -35.20 -7.98 19.16
C ALA A 692 -33.95 -7.10 19.28
N ALA A 693 -33.06 -7.41 20.23
CA ALA A 693 -31.78 -6.71 20.39
C ALA A 693 -30.70 -7.14 19.38
N GLY A 694 -30.93 -8.21 18.60
CA GLY A 694 -30.00 -8.70 17.57
C GLY A 694 -29.17 -9.92 17.97
N ALA A 695 -29.45 -10.57 19.10
CA ALA A 695 -28.85 -11.87 19.43
C ALA A 695 -29.50 -13.00 18.64
N VAL A 696 -28.70 -14.00 18.26
CA VAL A 696 -29.18 -15.22 17.62
C VAL A 696 -29.57 -16.23 18.70
N ILE A 697 -30.86 -16.54 18.79
CA ILE A 697 -31.35 -17.63 19.65
C ILE A 697 -31.32 -18.92 18.84
N THR A 698 -30.46 -19.85 19.22
CA THR A 698 -30.24 -21.10 18.49
C THR A 698 -30.06 -22.28 19.44
N THR A 699 -29.88 -23.49 18.92
CA THR A 699 -29.53 -24.68 19.71
C THR A 699 -28.02 -24.90 19.72
N SER A 700 -27.51 -25.58 20.74
CA SER A 700 -26.11 -25.96 20.83
C SER A 700 -25.64 -26.81 19.65
N GLU A 701 -26.48 -27.68 19.09
CA GLU A 701 -26.13 -28.49 17.92
C GLU A 701 -25.97 -27.61 16.67
N SER A 702 -26.93 -26.71 16.42
CA SER A 702 -26.84 -25.77 15.29
C SER A 702 -25.60 -24.89 15.40
N TRP A 703 -25.31 -24.36 16.59
CA TRP A 703 -24.14 -23.52 16.81
C TRP A 703 -22.82 -24.28 16.60
N LEU A 704 -22.74 -25.56 17.01
CA LEU A 704 -21.53 -26.37 16.81
C LEU A 704 -21.26 -26.66 15.34
N TYR A 705 -22.28 -27.03 14.57
CA TYR A 705 -22.11 -27.25 13.12
C TYR A 705 -21.83 -25.95 12.37
N GLU A 706 -22.48 -24.85 12.76
CA GLU A 706 -22.15 -23.53 12.23
C GLU A 706 -20.70 -23.18 12.57
N CYS A 707 -20.26 -23.34 13.82
CA CYS A 707 -18.86 -23.10 14.22
C CYS A 707 -17.85 -23.89 13.37
N MET A 708 -18.15 -25.15 13.04
CA MET A 708 -17.26 -25.99 12.24
C MET A 708 -17.24 -25.60 10.76
N GLY A 709 -18.36 -25.16 10.19
CA GLY A 709 -18.49 -24.69 8.80
C GLY A 709 -18.30 -25.75 7.70
N ASP A 710 -17.44 -26.74 7.93
CA ASP A 710 -17.04 -27.75 6.97
C ASP A 710 -16.82 -29.12 7.67
N ALA A 711 -17.36 -30.19 7.09
CA ALA A 711 -17.19 -31.55 7.57
C ALA A 711 -15.76 -32.12 7.37
N GLY A 712 -14.93 -31.45 6.59
CA GLY A 712 -13.56 -31.88 6.37
C GLY A 712 -12.61 -31.56 7.54
N ILE A 713 -12.98 -30.69 8.50
CA ILE A 713 -12.02 -30.23 9.51
C ILE A 713 -11.52 -31.43 10.33
N PRO A 714 -10.23 -31.48 10.74
CA PRO A 714 -9.70 -32.63 11.49
C PRO A 714 -10.55 -33.00 12.71
N GLN A 715 -11.11 -31.99 13.38
CA GLN A 715 -11.92 -32.10 14.57
C GLN A 715 -13.37 -32.56 14.32
N PHE A 716 -13.84 -32.59 13.06
CA PHE A 716 -15.25 -32.85 12.73
C PHE A 716 -15.69 -34.23 13.23
N ARG A 717 -14.84 -35.25 13.04
CA ARG A 717 -15.14 -36.63 13.44
C ARG A 717 -15.37 -36.73 14.95
N ASP A 718 -14.57 -36.03 15.73
CA ASP A 718 -14.65 -36.04 17.19
C ASP A 718 -15.89 -35.29 17.69
N VAL A 719 -16.22 -34.15 17.10
CA VAL A 719 -17.45 -33.41 17.42
C VAL A 719 -18.70 -34.18 16.98
N ALA A 720 -18.71 -34.76 15.78
CA ALA A 720 -19.84 -35.57 15.29
C ALA A 720 -20.06 -36.81 16.17
N LYS A 721 -18.98 -37.45 16.64
CA LYS A 721 -19.06 -38.54 17.61
C LYS A 721 -19.67 -38.06 18.93
N LEU A 722 -19.24 -36.92 19.46
CA LEU A 722 -19.79 -36.31 20.69
C LEU A 722 -21.30 -35.98 20.55
N VAL A 723 -21.71 -35.39 19.43
CA VAL A 723 -23.13 -35.09 19.15
C VAL A 723 -23.95 -36.39 19.10
N LYS A 724 -23.43 -37.45 18.46
CA LYS A 724 -24.09 -38.76 18.42
C LYS A 724 -24.18 -39.42 19.80
N GLU A 725 -23.11 -39.36 20.61
CA GLU A 725 -23.08 -39.88 21.98
C GLU A 725 -24.12 -39.19 22.88
N THR A 726 -24.26 -37.86 22.74
CA THR A 726 -25.17 -37.06 23.58
C THR A 726 -26.60 -36.98 23.04
N GLY A 727 -26.82 -37.36 21.78
CA GLY A 727 -28.10 -37.26 21.06
C GLY A 727 -29.33 -37.84 21.78
N PRO A 728 -29.29 -39.05 22.38
CA PRO A 728 -30.42 -39.61 23.12
C PRO A 728 -30.87 -38.71 24.29
N GLY A 729 -29.91 -38.16 25.05
CA GLY A 729 -30.20 -37.23 26.14
C GLY A 729 -30.64 -35.86 25.65
N MET A 730 -30.16 -35.40 24.49
CA MET A 730 -30.56 -34.10 23.91
C MET A 730 -32.00 -34.10 23.38
N LYS A 731 -32.55 -35.23 22.97
CA LYS A 731 -33.99 -35.33 22.63
C LYS A 731 -34.88 -35.00 23.82
N GLU A 732 -34.47 -35.37 25.04
CA GLU A 732 -35.16 -35.02 26.28
C GLU A 732 -35.02 -33.52 26.58
N VAL A 733 -33.83 -32.95 26.38
CA VAL A 733 -33.56 -31.51 26.52
C VAL A 733 -34.43 -30.67 25.59
N LEU A 734 -34.47 -31.01 24.29
CA LEU A 734 -35.25 -30.27 23.30
C LEU A 734 -36.75 -30.33 23.59
N LYS A 735 -37.27 -31.52 23.94
CA LYS A 735 -38.67 -31.67 24.36
C LYS A 735 -38.97 -30.92 25.66
N GLY A 736 -38.01 -30.87 26.57
CA GLY A 736 -38.14 -30.24 27.87
C GLY A 736 -38.06 -28.71 27.84
N LEU A 737 -37.11 -28.13 27.10
CA LEU A 737 -36.82 -26.69 27.14
C LEU A 737 -37.38 -25.92 25.94
N ILE A 738 -37.49 -26.55 24.76
CA ILE A 738 -37.66 -25.85 23.47
C ILE A 738 -38.92 -26.27 22.71
N SER A 739 -39.70 -27.24 23.19
CA SER A 739 -40.85 -27.80 22.45
C SER A 739 -41.93 -26.79 22.03
N ASN A 740 -41.91 -25.55 22.56
CA ASN A 740 -42.88 -24.48 22.26
C ASN A 740 -42.21 -23.08 22.12
N LEU A 741 -40.94 -22.99 21.70
CA LEU A 741 -40.15 -21.73 21.60
C LEU A 741 -40.22 -20.99 20.26
#